data_AF-A0A662BXM6-F1
#
_entry.id   AF-A0A662BXM6-F1
#
_cell.length_a   1.000
_cell.length_b   1.000
_cell.length_c   1.000
_cell.angle_alpha   90.00
_cell.angle_beta   90.00
_cell.angle_gamma   90.00
#
_symmetry.space_group_name_H-M   'P 1'
#
loop_
_entity.id
_entity.type
_entity.pdbx_description
1 polymer ?
#
loop_
_entity_poly.entity_id
_entity_poly.type
_entity_poly.pdbx_seq_one_letter_code
_entity_poly.pdbx_strand_id
1 'polypeptide(L)'
;EFKKAEYYFNIGVELTGEYFGKTSVNYASAITKLGKHYDTINDFRKALYYFQESLIIYSEGFNDTSFYSNPGKNQLIPEVDVSETLYNKARSLHSLYNLKSKNERDLIASYKTIKLAIGILEKIRTAFTNEKSKLQTTQNSKVFFELATRISLKLAKITNDSIYTNEAFIFSEKGKSAVLLSTITESQALSFGGIPADVLALENKLKNDIAIFTNLIYNENQNQNKNDKNLSSWRDQLIIQNRIYDSLITLFESEYPEYYQLKYNSSAINISELQSGLSDTEILIEYDLLDTVLVIFTITNNDIKYSKVKINETFINDIREFIDITHEYPLVENANERMHFFANSSHKLYNVLLKPIYAEIKNKKEIIIIPDDILGFISFESLIKQLPPTKIKGYNKLDYLINDYCIRYSYSASLLSKTNRKTSKKINILAIAPTYSKDYILTSTGQGLGLSLGPLDYAKQEVENIQNYYPCEILDGDNATESKFKLLAKEFDILHFSMHTIINNDEPLASKLVFSLNNDSVDHGLLNTYEIYNLPLKANLAVLSSCETGGGKLSKGEGILSLARGFIYSGVSSIVMTLWEIDDVSSADIMSGFYERLKTGEKIDEALRNSKLNYLHTTDQLHAHPYFWSAYVQIGDNLPIVANSFPVLTILIASGIIVVMIIVIIFLRRKKTGIN
;
A
#
# COMPACT_ATOMS: atom_id res chain seq x y z
N GLU A 1 1.15 42.58 5.31
CA GLU A 1 0.27 41.64 4.59
C GLU A 1 -0.79 41.01 5.48
N PHE A 2 -0.46 40.43 6.64
CA PHE A 2 -1.45 39.80 7.55
C PHE A 2 -2.61 40.71 7.98
N LYS A 3 -2.37 41.95 8.39
CA LYS A 3 -3.45 42.91 8.73
C LYS A 3 -4.40 43.19 7.56
N LYS A 4 -3.88 43.18 6.33
CA LYS A 4 -4.68 43.39 5.12
C LYS A 4 -5.53 42.14 4.83
N ALA A 5 -4.98 40.94 5.04
CA ALA A 5 -5.75 39.71 4.97
C ALA A 5 -6.86 39.66 6.03
N GLU A 6 -6.56 40.03 7.28
CA GLU A 6 -7.53 40.13 8.37
C GLU A 6 -8.70 41.05 8.01
N TYR A 7 -8.41 42.23 7.46
CA TYR A 7 -9.43 43.17 6.98
C TYR A 7 -10.37 42.54 5.95
N TYR A 8 -9.84 41.87 4.92
CA TYR A 8 -10.68 41.23 3.89
C TYR A 8 -11.43 40.00 4.40
N PHE A 9 -10.86 39.21 5.32
CA PHE A 9 -11.60 38.11 5.94
C PHE A 9 -12.77 38.62 6.78
N ASN A 10 -12.59 39.70 7.54
CA ASN A 10 -13.68 40.32 8.29
C ASN A 10 -14.79 40.84 7.37
N ILE A 11 -14.44 41.50 6.26
CA ILE A 11 -15.42 41.91 5.23
C ILE A 11 -16.17 40.68 4.69
N GLY A 12 -15.45 39.59 4.38
CA GLY A 12 -16.08 38.36 3.89
C GLY A 12 -17.07 37.77 4.89
N VAL A 13 -16.73 37.76 6.17
CA VAL A 13 -17.60 37.30 7.26
C VAL A 13 -18.83 38.20 7.41
N GLU A 14 -18.65 39.52 7.33
CA GLU A 14 -19.74 40.49 7.39
C GLU A 14 -20.71 40.31 6.21
N LEU A 15 -20.20 40.34 4.97
CA LEU A 15 -21.00 40.16 3.76
C LEU A 15 -21.74 38.82 3.76
N THR A 16 -21.07 37.71 4.12
CA THR A 16 -21.75 36.41 4.16
C THR A 16 -22.83 36.36 5.25
N GLY A 17 -22.62 37.02 6.39
CA GLY A 17 -23.61 37.15 7.45
C GLY A 17 -24.83 37.98 7.03
N GLU A 18 -24.62 39.05 6.26
CA GLU A 18 -25.69 39.90 5.73
C GLU A 18 -26.49 39.22 4.62
N TYR A 19 -25.81 38.61 3.65
CA TYR A 19 -26.45 38.01 2.47
C TYR A 19 -27.09 36.66 2.74
N PHE A 20 -26.48 35.81 3.57
CA PHE A 20 -26.91 34.42 3.78
C PHE A 20 -27.40 34.14 5.20
N GLY A 21 -27.15 35.05 6.15
CA GLY A 21 -27.47 34.86 7.57
C GLY A 21 -26.37 34.14 8.35
N LYS A 22 -26.29 34.43 9.65
CA LYS A 22 -25.23 33.93 10.56
C LYS A 22 -25.33 32.44 10.92
N THR A 23 -26.43 31.78 10.55
CA THR A 23 -26.61 30.33 10.70
C THR A 23 -26.35 29.58 9.40
N SER A 24 -25.93 30.28 8.34
CA SER A 24 -25.66 29.65 7.05
C SER A 24 -24.30 28.96 7.02
N VAL A 25 -24.18 27.95 6.18
CA VAL A 25 -22.90 27.28 5.91
C VAL A 25 -21.90 28.21 5.24
N ASN A 26 -22.34 29.16 4.43
CA ASN A 26 -21.45 30.16 3.83
C ASN A 26 -20.80 31.04 4.91
N TYR A 27 -21.58 31.43 5.93
CA TYR A 27 -21.05 32.14 7.09
C TYR A 27 -20.07 31.27 7.89
N ALA A 28 -20.41 30.00 8.15
CA ALA A 28 -19.52 29.03 8.82
C ALA A 28 -18.17 28.86 8.08
N SER A 29 -18.22 28.72 6.76
CA SER A 29 -17.03 28.63 5.91
C SER A 29 -16.18 29.91 5.99
N ALA A 30 -16.82 31.09 5.99
CA ALA A 30 -16.13 32.37 6.10
C ALA A 30 -15.41 32.54 7.45
N ILE A 31 -16.09 32.22 8.57
CA ILE A 31 -15.45 32.28 9.89
C ILE A 31 -14.37 31.21 10.07
N THR A 32 -14.51 30.03 9.45
CA THR A 32 -13.43 29.03 9.42
C THR A 32 -12.18 29.56 8.71
N LYS A 33 -12.33 30.30 7.61
CA LYS A 33 -11.19 30.96 6.94
C LYS A 33 -10.55 32.03 7.83
N LEU A 34 -11.34 32.80 8.56
CA LEU A 34 -10.85 33.75 9.56
C LEU A 34 -10.11 33.02 10.70
N GLY A 35 -10.60 31.87 11.16
CA GLY A 35 -9.91 31.00 12.11
C GLY A 35 -8.54 30.53 11.59
N LYS A 36 -8.48 30.06 10.34
CA LYS A 36 -7.21 29.67 9.67
C LYS A 36 -6.21 30.84 9.62
N HIS A 37 -6.68 32.06 9.39
CA HIS A 37 -5.84 33.26 9.44
C HIS A 37 -5.23 33.49 10.83
N TYR A 38 -6.06 33.45 11.88
CA TYR A 38 -5.58 33.61 13.25
C TYR A 38 -4.60 32.51 13.68
N ASP A 39 -4.83 31.27 13.23
CA ASP A 39 -3.91 30.15 13.45
C ASP A 39 -2.53 30.42 12.81
N THR A 40 -2.52 30.97 11.60
CA THR A 40 -1.29 31.31 10.85
C THR A 40 -0.45 32.37 11.56
N ILE A 41 -1.09 33.33 12.22
CA ILE A 41 -0.38 34.36 13.02
C ILE A 41 -0.16 33.93 14.48
N ASN A 42 -0.34 32.64 14.78
CA ASN A 42 -0.18 32.01 16.10
C ASN A 42 -1.14 32.54 17.19
N ASP A 43 -2.25 33.19 16.84
CA ASP A 43 -3.32 33.52 17.79
C ASP A 43 -4.30 32.35 17.93
N PHE A 44 -3.79 31.25 18.51
CA PHE A 44 -4.52 29.97 18.59
C PHE A 44 -5.84 30.07 19.34
N ARG A 45 -5.98 30.96 20.34
CA ARG A 45 -7.24 31.09 21.10
C ARG A 45 -8.34 31.71 20.24
N LYS A 46 -8.02 32.75 19.46
CA LYS A 46 -8.97 33.30 18.49
C LYS A 46 -9.28 32.31 17.38
N ALA A 47 -8.27 31.60 16.87
CA ALA A 47 -8.49 30.57 15.87
C ALA A 47 -9.48 29.51 16.36
N LEU A 48 -9.27 28.98 17.57
CA LEU A 48 -10.12 27.99 18.21
C LEU A 48 -11.54 28.50 18.47
N TYR A 49 -11.70 29.78 18.82
CA TYR A 49 -13.02 30.41 18.93
C TYR A 49 -13.78 30.33 17.61
N TYR A 50 -13.18 30.77 16.50
CA TYR A 50 -13.86 30.75 15.20
C TYR A 50 -14.13 29.34 14.68
N PHE A 51 -13.23 28.38 14.91
CA PHE A 51 -13.51 26.98 14.57
C PHE A 51 -14.66 26.41 15.40
N GLN A 52 -14.77 26.76 16.68
CA GLN A 52 -15.85 26.30 17.54
C GLN A 52 -17.20 26.89 17.11
N GLU A 53 -17.25 28.19 16.82
CA GLU A 53 -18.44 28.86 16.27
C GLU A 53 -18.89 28.22 14.94
N SER A 54 -17.94 27.89 14.07
CA SER A 54 -18.25 27.19 12.82
C SER A 54 -18.82 25.80 13.06
N LEU A 55 -18.30 25.05 14.04
CA LEU A 55 -18.82 23.72 14.37
C LEU A 55 -20.23 23.78 14.96
N ILE A 56 -20.57 24.81 15.74
CA ILE A 56 -21.93 25.04 16.23
C ILE A 56 -22.90 25.19 15.04
N ILE A 57 -22.51 25.94 14.00
CA ILE A 57 -23.35 26.12 12.80
C ILE A 57 -23.44 24.82 11.99
N TYR A 58 -22.35 24.06 11.88
CA TYR A 58 -22.32 22.80 11.15
C TYR A 58 -23.05 21.62 11.83
N SER A 59 -23.54 21.79 13.06
CA SER A 59 -24.01 20.68 13.88
C SER A 59 -25.45 20.84 14.34
N GLU A 60 -26.24 19.78 14.21
CA GLU A 60 -27.62 19.78 14.73
C GLU A 60 -27.65 19.62 16.26
N GLY A 61 -28.22 20.61 16.96
CA GLY A 61 -28.45 20.55 18.41
C GLY A 61 -27.18 20.67 19.27
N PHE A 62 -26.08 21.16 18.72
CA PHE A 62 -24.83 21.40 19.46
C PHE A 62 -24.59 22.90 19.64
N ASN A 63 -24.43 23.34 20.89
CA ASN A 63 -24.31 24.76 21.27
C ASN A 63 -23.21 25.04 22.32
N ASP A 64 -22.34 24.06 22.59
CA ASP A 64 -21.23 24.25 23.53
C ASP A 64 -20.18 25.17 22.93
N THR A 65 -19.86 26.27 23.61
CA THR A 65 -18.88 27.29 23.17
C THR A 65 -17.45 26.96 23.61
N SER A 66 -17.27 25.92 24.41
CA SER A 66 -15.95 25.43 24.81
C SER A 66 -15.24 24.78 23.64
N PHE A 67 -14.10 25.33 23.22
CA PHE A 67 -13.25 24.71 22.19
C PHE A 67 -12.65 23.35 22.61
N TYR A 68 -12.84 22.92 23.86
CA TYR A 68 -12.50 21.57 24.33
C TYR A 68 -13.60 20.52 24.08
N SER A 69 -14.83 20.96 23.80
CA SER A 69 -15.96 20.09 23.46
C SER A 69 -15.97 19.79 21.96
N ASN A 70 -16.57 18.67 21.56
CA ASN A 70 -16.88 18.40 20.16
C ASN A 70 -18.34 17.95 20.04
N PRO A 71 -18.99 18.19 18.89
CA PRO A 71 -20.29 17.60 18.59
C PRO A 71 -20.24 16.06 18.62
N GLY A 72 -21.36 15.42 18.93
CA GLY A 72 -21.53 13.98 18.76
C GLY A 72 -21.49 13.57 17.29
N LYS A 73 -21.09 12.33 17.00
CA LYS A 73 -20.95 11.82 15.60
C LYS A 73 -22.23 12.00 14.77
N ASN A 74 -23.40 11.79 15.37
CA ASN A 74 -24.69 11.87 14.67
C ASN A 74 -25.21 13.31 14.51
N GLN A 75 -24.53 14.29 15.12
CA GLN A 75 -24.86 15.71 15.00
C GLN A 75 -24.12 16.38 13.83
N LEU A 76 -23.11 15.70 13.26
CA LEU A 76 -22.27 16.23 12.20
C LEU A 76 -22.71 15.75 10.83
N ILE A 77 -22.74 16.68 9.88
CA ILE A 77 -22.97 16.38 8.47
C ILE A 77 -21.63 15.90 7.86
N PRO A 78 -21.60 14.78 7.11
CA PRO A 78 -20.40 14.30 6.47
C PRO A 78 -20.03 15.14 5.24
N GLU A 79 -19.50 16.34 5.47
CA GLU A 79 -19.03 17.28 4.46
C GLU A 79 -17.54 17.63 4.63
N VAL A 80 -16.90 17.99 3.51
CA VAL A 80 -15.48 18.36 3.47
C VAL A 80 -15.20 19.57 4.38
N ASP A 81 -16.04 20.60 4.33
CA ASP A 81 -15.88 21.79 5.18
C ASP A 81 -15.92 21.45 6.68
N VAL A 82 -16.75 20.47 7.07
CA VAL A 82 -16.89 20.01 8.45
C VAL A 82 -15.62 19.28 8.90
N SER A 83 -15.14 18.33 8.08
CA SER A 83 -13.90 17.60 8.39
C SER A 83 -12.69 18.54 8.42
N GLU A 84 -12.60 19.49 7.50
CA GLU A 84 -11.58 20.53 7.51
C GLU A 84 -11.64 21.39 8.78
N THR A 85 -12.83 21.83 9.19
CA THR A 85 -12.98 22.66 10.41
C THR A 85 -12.49 21.90 11.64
N LEU A 86 -12.88 20.63 11.79
CA LEU A 86 -12.38 19.76 12.86
C LEU A 86 -10.86 19.57 12.78
N TYR A 87 -10.31 19.34 11.59
CA TYR A 87 -8.86 19.21 11.38
C TYR A 87 -8.11 20.48 11.81
N ASN A 88 -8.56 21.65 11.38
CA ASN A 88 -7.91 22.92 11.72
C ASN A 88 -8.01 23.20 13.22
N LYS A 89 -9.15 22.90 13.85
CA LYS A 89 -9.29 22.95 15.32
C LYS A 89 -8.31 22.01 16.03
N ALA A 90 -8.22 20.76 15.60
CA ALA A 90 -7.27 19.79 16.16
C ALA A 90 -5.82 20.28 16.00
N ARG A 91 -5.47 20.81 14.82
CA ARG A 91 -4.15 21.37 14.53
C ARG A 91 -3.84 22.57 15.43
N SER A 92 -4.76 23.52 15.60
CA SER A 92 -4.58 24.66 16.50
C SER A 92 -4.42 24.24 17.96
N LEU A 93 -5.16 23.24 18.43
CA LEU A 93 -4.99 22.67 19.78
C LEU A 93 -3.59 22.06 19.96
N HIS A 94 -3.12 21.30 18.96
CA HIS A 94 -1.78 20.72 18.95
C HIS A 94 -0.69 21.82 18.94
N SER A 95 -0.85 22.86 18.13
CA SER A 95 0.05 24.02 18.09
C SER A 95 0.04 24.81 19.38
N LEU A 96 -1.13 25.04 19.99
CA LEU A 96 -1.28 25.71 21.29
C LEU A 96 -0.49 24.97 22.37
N TYR A 97 -0.63 23.63 22.43
CA TYR A 97 0.16 22.79 23.31
C TYR A 97 1.66 22.96 23.05
N ASN A 98 2.10 22.79 21.80
CA ASN A 98 3.53 22.75 21.47
C ASN A 98 4.23 24.10 21.65
N LEU A 99 3.54 25.22 21.40
CA LEU A 99 4.18 26.54 21.33
C LEU A 99 3.87 27.45 22.52
N LYS A 100 2.78 27.21 23.26
CA LYS A 100 2.34 28.14 24.32
C LYS A 100 2.00 27.46 25.64
N SER A 101 0.96 26.62 25.67
CA SER A 101 0.34 26.22 26.94
C SER A 101 1.07 25.08 27.65
N LYS A 102 1.63 24.13 26.90
CA LYS A 102 2.12 22.83 27.41
C LYS A 102 1.10 22.06 28.26
N ASN A 103 -0.20 22.39 28.15
CA ASN A 103 -1.26 21.78 28.94
C ASN A 103 -1.76 20.51 28.25
N GLU A 104 -1.67 19.37 28.93
CA GLU A 104 -2.10 18.06 28.40
C GLU A 104 -3.55 18.06 27.92
N ARG A 105 -4.43 18.86 28.55
CA ARG A 105 -5.83 19.02 28.13
C ARG A 105 -5.96 19.45 26.67
N ASP A 106 -5.07 20.31 26.18
CA ASP A 106 -5.07 20.77 24.79
C ASP A 106 -4.71 19.61 23.83
N LEU A 107 -3.75 18.78 24.21
CA LEU A 107 -3.32 17.64 23.40
C LEU A 107 -4.38 16.53 23.39
N ILE A 108 -5.02 16.24 24.51
CA ILE A 108 -6.15 15.28 24.59
C ILE A 108 -7.33 15.78 23.76
N ALA A 109 -7.65 17.08 23.83
CA ALA A 109 -8.72 17.64 23.01
C ALA A 109 -8.36 17.57 21.52
N SER A 110 -7.11 17.88 21.15
CA SER A 110 -6.61 17.73 19.78
C SER A 110 -6.79 16.30 19.27
N TYR A 111 -6.41 15.30 20.07
CA TYR A 111 -6.59 13.88 19.76
C TYR A 111 -8.06 13.49 19.55
N LYS A 112 -8.97 13.92 20.43
CA LYS A 112 -10.41 13.66 20.29
C LYS A 112 -10.99 14.32 19.04
N THR A 113 -10.58 15.55 18.74
CA THR A 113 -11.07 16.30 17.58
C THR A 113 -10.54 15.71 16.27
N ILE A 114 -9.27 15.31 16.17
CA ILE A 114 -8.73 14.72 14.93
C ILE A 114 -9.37 13.35 14.64
N LYS A 115 -9.65 12.54 15.68
CA LYS A 115 -10.40 11.28 15.52
C LYS A 115 -11.79 11.50 14.93
N LEU A 116 -12.47 12.56 15.36
CA LEU A 116 -13.77 12.93 14.83
C LEU A 116 -13.66 13.39 13.37
N ALA A 117 -12.65 14.21 13.05
CA ALA A 117 -12.38 14.66 11.69
C ALA A 117 -12.15 13.49 10.71
N ILE A 118 -11.32 12.53 11.12
CA ILE A 118 -11.04 11.31 10.34
C ILE A 118 -12.30 10.48 10.15
N GLY A 119 -13.13 10.31 11.18
CA GLY A 119 -14.38 9.56 11.06
C GLY A 119 -15.36 10.17 10.04
N ILE A 120 -15.42 11.51 9.96
CA ILE A 120 -16.21 12.20 8.94
C ILE A 120 -15.62 11.98 7.55
N LEU A 121 -14.30 12.08 7.43
CA LEU A 121 -13.56 11.88 6.19
C LEU A 121 -13.74 10.46 5.62
N GLU A 122 -13.75 9.45 6.48
CA GLU A 122 -14.03 8.06 6.09
C GLU A 122 -15.45 7.92 5.51
N LYS A 123 -16.46 8.54 6.14
CA LYS A 123 -17.85 8.56 5.62
C LYS A 123 -17.93 9.19 4.22
N ILE A 124 -17.26 10.33 4.02
CA ILE A 124 -17.19 11.02 2.71
C ILE A 124 -16.53 10.12 1.67
N ARG A 125 -15.40 9.48 2.01
CA ARG A 125 -14.68 8.60 1.09
C ARG A 125 -15.53 7.40 0.65
N THR A 126 -16.26 6.78 1.59
CA THR A 126 -17.14 5.63 1.28
C THR A 126 -18.37 6.02 0.44
N ALA A 127 -18.78 7.29 0.48
CA ALA A 127 -19.91 7.80 -0.29
C ALA A 127 -19.61 7.96 -1.79
N PHE A 128 -18.36 8.22 -2.17
CA PHE A 128 -18.01 8.35 -3.60
C PHE A 128 -18.07 7.00 -4.29
N THR A 129 -18.75 6.92 -5.44
CA THR A 129 -18.79 5.71 -6.29
C THR A 129 -17.68 5.69 -7.34
N ASN A 130 -17.26 6.86 -7.84
CA ASN A 130 -16.16 6.99 -8.80
C ASN A 130 -14.79 6.90 -8.11
N GLU A 131 -13.93 6.02 -8.62
CA GLU A 131 -12.55 5.84 -8.15
C GLU A 131 -11.72 7.13 -8.17
N LYS A 132 -11.86 7.99 -9.19
CA LYS A 132 -11.11 9.26 -9.26
C LYS A 132 -11.41 10.18 -8.07
N SER A 133 -12.69 10.30 -7.69
CA SER A 133 -13.11 11.09 -6.52
C SER A 133 -12.63 10.46 -5.21
N LYS A 134 -12.65 9.12 -5.11
CA LYS A 134 -12.08 8.39 -3.95
C LYS A 134 -10.57 8.66 -3.82
N LEU A 135 -9.82 8.52 -4.91
CA LEU A 135 -8.36 8.76 -4.94
C LEU A 135 -8.01 10.20 -4.57
N GLN A 136 -8.69 11.18 -5.17
CA GLN A 136 -8.49 12.60 -4.84
C GLN A 136 -8.80 12.88 -3.37
N THR A 137 -9.87 12.30 -2.84
CA THR A 137 -10.21 12.41 -1.42
C THR A 137 -9.11 11.81 -0.55
N THR A 138 -8.64 10.58 -0.82
CA THR A 138 -7.54 9.96 -0.07
C THR A 138 -6.29 10.85 -0.08
N GLN A 139 -5.89 11.40 -1.22
CA GLN A 139 -4.73 12.28 -1.33
C GLN A 139 -4.86 13.52 -0.42
N ASN A 140 -6.02 14.17 -0.43
CA ASN A 140 -6.29 15.33 0.42
C ASN A 140 -6.39 14.97 1.91
N SER A 141 -6.65 13.70 2.23
CA SER A 141 -6.86 13.20 3.58
C SER A 141 -5.57 12.84 4.32
N LYS A 142 -4.45 12.60 3.61
CA LYS A 142 -3.19 12.13 4.22
C LYS A 142 -2.73 13.03 5.39
N VAL A 143 -2.89 14.35 5.27
CA VAL A 143 -2.53 15.31 6.33
C VAL A 143 -3.31 15.12 7.64
N PHE A 144 -4.53 14.56 7.59
CA PHE A 144 -5.31 14.26 8.78
C PHE A 144 -4.69 13.11 9.57
N PHE A 145 -4.31 12.05 8.85
CA PHE A 145 -3.64 10.88 9.42
C PHE A 145 -2.26 11.23 9.97
N GLU A 146 -1.45 12.01 9.23
CA GLU A 146 -0.15 12.49 9.70
C GLU A 146 -0.27 13.29 11.02
N LEU A 147 -1.25 14.19 11.11
CA LEU A 147 -1.50 14.94 12.33
C LEU A 147 -1.93 14.03 13.48
N ALA A 148 -2.82 13.06 13.22
CA ALA A 148 -3.26 12.08 14.21
C ALA A 148 -2.10 11.20 14.72
N THR A 149 -1.23 10.73 13.82
CA THR A 149 0.00 10.00 14.16
C THR A 149 0.90 10.84 15.06
N ARG A 150 1.14 12.11 14.72
CA ARG A 150 1.96 13.02 15.54
C ARG A 150 1.40 13.23 16.94
N ILE A 151 0.11 13.52 17.03
CA ILE A 151 -0.58 13.74 18.32
C ILE A 151 -0.50 12.48 19.16
N SER A 152 -0.78 11.31 18.57
CA SER A 152 -0.78 10.02 19.27
C SER A 152 0.62 9.66 19.77
N LEU A 153 1.67 9.77 18.94
CA LEU A 153 3.04 9.53 19.40
C LEU A 153 3.52 10.55 20.43
N LYS A 154 2.96 11.76 20.43
CA LYS A 154 3.24 12.77 21.45
C LYS A 154 2.59 12.40 22.78
N LEU A 155 1.34 11.94 22.75
CA LEU A 155 0.63 11.41 23.92
C LEU A 155 1.34 10.18 24.48
N ALA A 156 1.68 9.20 23.63
CA ALA A 156 2.44 8.00 24.02
C ALA A 156 3.71 8.35 24.81
N LYS A 157 4.45 9.39 24.38
CA LYS A 157 5.66 9.85 25.07
C LYS A 157 5.39 10.49 26.43
N ILE A 158 4.27 11.18 26.60
CA ILE A 158 3.94 11.93 27.83
C ILE A 158 3.30 11.01 28.86
N THR A 159 2.37 10.15 28.43
CA THR A 159 1.60 9.27 29.31
C THR A 159 2.31 7.94 29.56
N ASN A 160 3.25 7.55 28.70
CA ASN A 160 3.89 6.23 28.69
C ASN A 160 2.88 5.08 28.50
N ASP A 161 1.74 5.37 27.86
CA ASP A 161 0.68 4.41 27.56
C ASP A 161 0.82 3.89 26.13
N SER A 162 0.97 2.56 25.99
CA SER A 162 1.12 1.87 24.72
C SER A 162 -0.10 1.99 23.81
N ILE A 163 -1.29 2.29 24.35
CA ILE A 163 -2.52 2.52 23.57
C ILE A 163 -2.29 3.61 22.52
N TYR A 164 -1.55 4.66 22.86
CA TYR A 164 -1.29 5.75 21.90
C TYR A 164 -0.23 5.39 20.84
N THR A 165 0.67 4.45 21.12
CA THR A 165 1.56 3.88 20.10
C THR A 165 0.76 3.06 19.09
N ASN A 166 -0.16 2.24 19.60
CA ASN A 166 -1.07 1.44 18.78
C ASN A 166 -1.96 2.32 17.90
N GLU A 167 -2.54 3.37 18.48
CA GLU A 167 -3.35 4.34 17.74
C GLU A 167 -2.54 5.09 16.69
N ALA A 168 -1.29 5.47 16.98
CA ALA A 168 -0.42 6.10 16.00
C ALA A 168 -0.17 5.19 14.78
N PHE A 169 0.09 3.91 15.01
CA PHE A 169 0.24 2.92 13.95
C PHE A 169 -1.07 2.77 13.15
N ILE A 170 -2.22 2.67 13.82
CA ILE A 170 -3.52 2.59 13.16
C ILE A 170 -3.79 3.83 12.29
N PHE A 171 -3.43 5.04 12.74
CA PHE A 171 -3.59 6.24 11.91
C PHE A 171 -2.66 6.25 10.70
N SER A 172 -1.40 5.84 10.87
CA SER A 172 -0.46 5.67 9.76
C SER A 172 -1.05 4.74 8.69
N GLU A 173 -1.52 3.56 9.12
CA GLU A 173 -2.11 2.56 8.24
C GLU A 173 -3.42 2.98 7.58
N LYS A 174 -4.30 3.70 8.29
CA LYS A 174 -5.53 4.25 7.68
C LYS A 174 -5.23 5.24 6.55
N GLY A 175 -4.04 5.85 6.59
CA GLY A 175 -3.50 6.69 5.54
C GLY A 175 -2.87 5.93 4.38
N LYS A 176 -2.90 4.60 4.34
CA LYS A 176 -2.26 3.77 3.31
C LYS A 176 -3.24 2.89 2.54
N SER A 177 -3.12 2.93 1.21
CA SER A 177 -3.82 2.06 0.24
C SER A 177 -5.32 1.89 0.53
N ALA A 178 -5.97 2.96 0.99
CA ALA A 178 -7.31 2.89 1.52
C ALA A 178 -8.35 2.55 0.44
N VAL A 179 -8.17 3.05 -0.79
CA VAL A 179 -9.04 2.70 -1.91
C VAL A 179 -8.86 1.22 -2.27
N LEU A 180 -7.62 0.71 -2.32
CA LEU A 180 -7.34 -0.73 -2.57
C LEU A 180 -8.00 -1.61 -1.51
N LEU A 181 -7.82 -1.27 -0.24
CA LEU A 181 -8.45 -2.00 0.86
C LEU A 181 -9.98 -2.00 0.71
N SER A 182 -10.58 -0.84 0.43
CA SER A 182 -12.04 -0.72 0.31
C SER A 182 -12.60 -1.61 -0.81
N THR A 183 -11.95 -1.63 -1.97
CA THR A 183 -12.40 -2.43 -3.12
C THR A 183 -12.25 -3.93 -2.85
N ILE A 184 -11.14 -4.36 -2.24
CA ILE A 184 -10.94 -5.77 -1.89
C ILE A 184 -12.02 -6.23 -0.91
N THR A 185 -12.30 -5.42 0.11
CA THR A 185 -13.32 -5.75 1.11
C THR A 185 -14.72 -5.77 0.53
N GLU A 186 -15.02 -4.88 -0.42
CA GLU A 186 -16.30 -4.86 -1.12
C GLU A 186 -16.48 -6.09 -2.01
N SER A 187 -15.44 -6.48 -2.76
CA SER A 187 -15.42 -7.69 -3.58
C SER A 187 -15.61 -8.96 -2.73
N GLN A 188 -14.87 -9.09 -1.63
CA GLN A 188 -15.01 -10.21 -0.71
C GLN A 188 -16.43 -10.25 -0.10
N ALA A 189 -16.99 -9.10 0.28
CA ALA A 189 -18.33 -9.02 0.83
C ALA A 189 -19.43 -9.38 -0.18
N LEU A 190 -19.26 -9.09 -1.47
CA LEU A 190 -20.19 -9.52 -2.50
C LEU A 190 -20.20 -11.05 -2.68
N SER A 191 -19.09 -11.73 -2.37
CA SER A 191 -19.03 -13.19 -2.39
C SER A 191 -19.66 -13.85 -1.16
N PHE A 192 -20.00 -13.08 -0.12
CA PHE A 192 -20.63 -13.58 1.09
C PHE A 192 -22.11 -13.91 0.84
N GLY A 193 -22.46 -15.19 0.95
CA GLY A 193 -23.85 -15.64 0.86
C GLY A 193 -24.60 -15.47 2.19
N GLY A 194 -25.91 -15.29 2.14
CA GLY A 194 -26.78 -15.31 3.33
C GLY A 194 -27.51 -14.00 3.65
N ILE A 195 -27.28 -12.93 2.88
CA ILE A 195 -28.02 -11.68 3.03
C ILE A 195 -29.21 -11.67 2.05
N PRO A 196 -30.44 -11.34 2.51
CA PRO A 196 -31.59 -11.18 1.64
C PRO A 196 -31.35 -10.16 0.51
N ALA A 197 -31.81 -10.50 -0.70
CA ALA A 197 -31.56 -9.69 -1.90
C ALA A 197 -32.17 -8.28 -1.82
N ASP A 198 -33.29 -8.14 -1.12
CA ASP A 198 -33.96 -6.86 -0.84
C ASP A 198 -33.15 -5.96 0.11
N VAL A 199 -32.47 -6.56 1.10
CA VAL A 199 -31.56 -5.84 2.00
C VAL A 199 -30.33 -5.32 1.25
N LEU A 200 -29.74 -6.15 0.37
CA LEU A 200 -28.64 -5.72 -0.50
C LEU A 200 -29.08 -4.64 -1.50
N ALA A 201 -30.29 -4.77 -2.05
CA ALA A 201 -30.86 -3.77 -2.94
C ALA A 201 -31.09 -2.42 -2.23
N LEU A 202 -31.54 -2.45 -0.97
CA LEU A 202 -31.67 -1.26 -0.14
C LEU A 202 -30.31 -0.62 0.14
N GLU A 203 -29.29 -1.41 0.47
CA GLU A 203 -27.93 -0.90 0.67
C GLU A 203 -27.41 -0.17 -0.56
N ASN A 204 -27.53 -0.81 -1.74
CA ASN A 204 -27.10 -0.23 -3.01
C ASN A 204 -27.87 1.05 -3.34
N LYS A 205 -29.19 1.08 -3.09
CA LYS A 205 -30.00 2.29 -3.26
C LYS A 205 -29.51 3.44 -2.36
N LEU A 206 -29.33 3.18 -1.06
CA LEU A 206 -28.86 4.18 -0.11
C LEU A 206 -27.48 4.71 -0.49
N LYS A 207 -26.54 3.83 -0.86
CA LYS A 207 -25.22 4.22 -1.35
C LYS A 207 -25.31 5.12 -2.59
N ASN A 208 -26.15 4.78 -3.55
CA ASN A 208 -26.34 5.59 -4.76
C ASN A 208 -26.92 6.96 -4.43
N ASP A 209 -27.95 7.03 -3.57
CA ASP A 209 -28.55 8.29 -3.15
C ASP A 209 -27.54 9.17 -2.40
N ILE A 210 -26.79 8.60 -1.46
CA ILE A 210 -25.71 9.28 -0.73
C ILE A 210 -24.64 9.80 -1.71
N ALA A 211 -24.22 8.98 -2.67
CA ALA A 211 -23.23 9.36 -3.69
C ALA A 211 -23.71 10.52 -4.54
N ILE A 212 -24.98 10.51 -4.98
CA ILE A 212 -25.59 11.58 -5.78
C ILE A 212 -25.54 12.89 -4.99
N PHE A 213 -26.08 12.92 -3.77
CA PHE A 213 -26.11 14.16 -2.97
C PHE A 213 -24.70 14.64 -2.59
N THR A 214 -23.79 13.73 -2.25
CA THR A 214 -22.39 14.06 -1.96
C THR A 214 -21.71 14.72 -3.16
N ASN A 215 -21.89 14.18 -4.37
CA ASN A 215 -21.33 14.76 -5.60
C ASN A 215 -21.97 16.11 -5.94
N LEU A 216 -23.29 16.26 -5.79
CA LEU A 216 -23.99 17.53 -6.02
C LEU A 216 -23.46 18.62 -5.07
N ILE A 217 -23.35 18.31 -3.78
CA ILE A 217 -22.81 19.22 -2.76
C ILE A 217 -21.33 19.55 -3.06
N TYR A 218 -20.52 18.55 -3.39
CA TYR A 218 -19.11 18.74 -3.71
C TYR A 218 -18.92 19.67 -4.91
N ASN A 219 -19.61 19.41 -6.02
CA ASN A 219 -19.51 20.22 -7.24
C ASN A 219 -20.04 21.64 -7.01
N GLU A 220 -21.16 21.79 -6.29
CA GLU A 220 -21.71 23.11 -5.97
C GLU A 220 -20.76 23.92 -5.08
N ASN A 221 -20.05 23.27 -4.15
CA ASN A 221 -19.04 23.92 -3.34
C ASN A 221 -17.82 24.39 -4.13
N GLN A 222 -17.56 23.82 -5.32
CA GLN A 222 -16.50 24.29 -6.23
C GLN A 222 -16.95 25.47 -7.12
N ASN A 223 -18.25 25.71 -7.26
CA ASN A 223 -18.78 26.80 -8.08
C ASN A 223 -18.59 28.17 -7.40
N GLN A 224 -18.16 29.18 -8.16
CA GLN A 224 -17.96 30.55 -7.65
C GLN A 224 -19.27 31.27 -7.28
N ASN A 225 -20.40 30.88 -7.89
CA ASN A 225 -21.74 31.42 -7.64
C ASN A 225 -22.64 30.32 -7.06
N LYS A 226 -22.59 30.13 -5.74
CA LYS A 226 -23.35 29.10 -5.03
C LYS A 226 -24.85 29.41 -4.99
N ASN A 227 -25.70 28.42 -5.25
CA ASN A 227 -27.15 28.51 -5.08
C ASN A 227 -27.60 27.80 -3.79
N ASP A 228 -27.79 28.58 -2.72
CA ASP A 228 -28.07 28.08 -1.37
C ASP A 228 -29.39 27.31 -1.21
N LYS A 229 -30.40 27.57 -2.05
CA LYS A 229 -31.71 26.93 -1.92
C LYS A 229 -31.67 25.45 -2.27
N ASN A 230 -30.88 25.08 -3.28
CA ASN A 230 -30.68 23.67 -3.67
C ASN A 230 -29.74 22.96 -2.69
N LEU A 231 -28.70 23.66 -2.22
CA LEU A 231 -27.70 23.11 -1.31
C LEU A 231 -28.31 22.69 0.04
N SER A 232 -29.21 23.50 0.61
CA SER A 232 -29.93 23.12 1.85
C SER A 232 -30.76 21.85 1.64
N SER A 233 -31.52 21.77 0.54
CA SER A 233 -32.34 20.60 0.23
C SER A 233 -31.50 19.32 0.05
N TRP A 234 -30.37 19.40 -0.66
CA TRP A 234 -29.46 18.25 -0.83
C TRP A 234 -28.82 17.81 0.48
N ARG A 235 -28.51 18.74 1.39
CA ARG A 235 -28.02 18.41 2.74
C ARG A 235 -29.07 17.69 3.57
N ASP A 236 -30.30 18.19 3.57
CA ASP A 236 -31.41 17.54 4.28
C ASP A 236 -31.60 16.09 3.79
N GLN A 237 -31.56 15.90 2.47
CA GLN A 237 -31.59 14.56 1.88
C GLN A 237 -30.38 13.71 2.28
N LEU A 238 -29.16 14.26 2.21
CA LEU A 238 -27.94 13.54 2.60
C LEU A 238 -27.99 13.09 4.07
N ILE A 239 -28.49 13.92 4.98
CA ILE A 239 -28.67 13.60 6.40
C ILE A 239 -29.67 12.45 6.57
N ILE A 240 -30.83 12.53 5.90
CA ILE A 240 -31.86 11.47 5.96
C ILE A 240 -31.29 10.14 5.47
N GLN A 241 -30.63 10.13 4.30
CA GLN A 241 -30.07 8.90 3.72
C GLN A 241 -28.96 8.31 4.60
N ASN A 242 -28.07 9.15 5.16
CA ASN A 242 -27.04 8.67 6.10
C ASN A 242 -27.63 8.07 7.38
N ARG A 243 -28.72 8.64 7.93
CA ARG A 243 -29.39 8.08 9.12
C ARG A 243 -29.99 6.71 8.85
N ILE A 244 -30.62 6.54 7.69
CA ILE A 244 -31.17 5.24 7.27
C ILE A 244 -30.02 4.25 7.04
N TYR A 245 -28.94 4.69 6.40
CA TYR A 245 -27.76 3.88 6.16
C TYR A 245 -27.09 3.44 7.47
N ASP A 246 -26.87 4.34 8.43
CA ASP A 246 -26.32 4.02 9.75
C ASP A 246 -27.21 2.99 10.50
N SER A 247 -28.53 3.07 10.33
CA SER A 247 -29.48 2.09 10.88
C SER A 247 -29.34 0.72 10.19
N LEU A 248 -29.12 0.69 8.88
CA LEU A 248 -28.85 -0.53 8.11
C LEU A 248 -27.49 -1.15 8.51
N ILE A 249 -26.47 -0.35 8.77
CA ILE A 249 -25.19 -0.83 9.30
C ILE A 249 -25.37 -1.49 10.67
N THR A 250 -26.19 -0.90 11.54
CA THR A 250 -26.52 -1.49 12.86
C THR A 250 -27.26 -2.82 12.72
N LEU A 251 -28.14 -2.93 11.71
CA LEU A 251 -28.78 -4.21 11.36
C LEU A 251 -27.74 -5.24 10.90
N PHE A 252 -26.78 -4.87 10.06
CA PHE A 252 -25.70 -5.78 9.66
C PHE A 252 -24.84 -6.22 10.84
N GLU A 253 -24.51 -5.32 11.76
CA GLU A 253 -23.72 -5.66 12.96
C GLU A 253 -24.41 -6.69 13.85
N SER A 254 -25.74 -6.59 13.98
CA SER A 254 -26.54 -7.46 14.86
C SER A 254 -26.97 -8.77 14.20
N GLU A 255 -27.50 -8.73 12.98
CA GLU A 255 -28.10 -9.89 12.30
C GLU A 255 -27.14 -10.59 11.33
N TYR A 256 -26.10 -9.90 10.84
CA TYR A 256 -25.14 -10.41 9.86
C TYR A 256 -23.68 -10.12 10.27
N PRO A 257 -23.23 -10.54 11.47
CA PRO A 257 -21.97 -10.08 12.07
C PRO A 257 -20.73 -10.42 11.22
N GLU A 258 -20.71 -11.55 10.52
CA GLU A 258 -19.60 -11.93 9.63
C GLU A 258 -19.49 -10.99 8.42
N TYR A 259 -20.62 -10.64 7.80
CA TYR A 259 -20.67 -9.66 6.72
C TYR A 259 -20.23 -8.28 7.21
N TYR A 260 -20.73 -7.86 8.36
CA TYR A 260 -20.35 -6.60 8.97
C TYR A 260 -18.84 -6.54 9.25
N GLN A 261 -18.29 -7.60 9.82
CA GLN A 261 -16.87 -7.71 10.12
C GLN A 261 -16.02 -7.59 8.85
N LEU A 262 -16.43 -8.27 7.77
CA LEU A 262 -15.71 -8.28 6.50
C LEU A 262 -15.82 -6.94 5.75
N LYS A 263 -16.99 -6.28 5.78
CA LYS A 263 -17.26 -5.09 4.96
C LYS A 263 -17.04 -3.77 5.68
N TYR A 264 -17.54 -3.61 6.91
CA TYR A 264 -17.57 -2.31 7.59
C TYR A 264 -16.52 -2.20 8.70
N ASN A 265 -16.25 -3.29 9.43
CA ASN A 265 -15.23 -3.29 10.48
C ASN A 265 -13.82 -3.63 9.96
N SER A 266 -13.70 -4.02 8.70
CA SER A 266 -12.43 -4.52 8.17
C SER A 266 -11.37 -3.41 7.99
N SER A 267 -11.74 -2.13 8.09
CA SER A 267 -10.78 -1.01 8.04
C SER A 267 -10.03 -0.78 9.37
N ALA A 268 -10.44 -1.41 10.47
CA ALA A 268 -9.75 -1.34 11.75
C ALA A 268 -8.75 -2.50 11.84
N ILE A 269 -7.46 -2.21 11.68
CA ILE A 269 -6.42 -3.22 11.92
C ILE A 269 -6.54 -3.71 13.36
N ASN A 270 -6.75 -5.01 13.51
CA ASN A 270 -6.57 -5.67 14.77
C ASN A 270 -5.08 -6.01 14.93
N ILE A 271 -4.38 -5.25 15.77
CA ILE A 271 -2.94 -5.47 16.02
C ILE A 271 -2.69 -6.89 16.49
N SER A 272 -3.54 -7.45 17.36
CA SER A 272 -3.37 -8.83 17.84
C SER A 272 -3.49 -9.86 16.72
N GLU A 273 -4.39 -9.63 15.75
CA GLU A 273 -4.52 -10.47 14.56
C GLU A 273 -3.27 -10.36 13.68
N LEU A 274 -2.80 -9.14 13.41
CA LEU A 274 -1.56 -8.89 12.67
C LEU A 274 -0.36 -9.59 13.33
N GLN A 275 -0.19 -9.44 14.64
CA GLN A 275 0.89 -10.08 15.41
C GLN A 275 0.78 -11.60 15.38
N SER A 276 -0.43 -12.16 15.48
CA SER A 276 -0.64 -13.61 15.38
C SER A 276 -0.30 -14.20 14.02
N GLY A 277 -0.32 -13.37 12.97
CA GLY A 277 0.07 -13.74 11.62
C GLY A 277 1.59 -13.73 11.38
N LEU A 278 2.38 -13.14 12.29
CA LEU A 278 3.84 -13.08 12.19
C LEU A 278 4.50 -14.23 12.96
N SER A 279 5.51 -14.84 12.38
CA SER A 279 6.37 -15.80 13.06
C SER A 279 7.45 -15.14 13.94
N ASP A 280 8.13 -15.92 14.78
CA ASP A 280 9.25 -15.44 15.61
C ASP A 280 10.43 -14.91 14.77
N THR A 281 10.60 -15.37 13.53
CA THR A 281 11.66 -14.96 12.60
C THR A 281 11.31 -13.74 11.76
N GLU A 282 10.04 -13.36 11.74
CA GLU A 282 9.51 -12.22 10.98
C GLU A 282 9.49 -10.93 11.81
N ILE A 283 9.61 -9.82 11.08
CA ILE A 283 9.33 -8.48 11.57
C ILE A 283 8.70 -7.67 10.45
N LEU A 284 7.63 -6.94 10.77
CA LEU A 284 7.03 -5.97 9.88
C LEU A 284 7.59 -4.59 10.21
N ILE A 285 8.03 -3.87 9.18
CA ILE A 285 8.54 -2.51 9.27
C ILE A 285 7.66 -1.62 8.41
N GLU A 286 7.01 -0.66 9.03
CA GLU A 286 6.19 0.33 8.35
C GLU A 286 6.80 1.72 8.48
N TYR A 287 7.00 2.38 7.35
CA TYR A 287 7.46 3.75 7.29
C TYR A 287 6.27 4.71 7.20
N ASP A 288 6.28 5.82 7.93
CA ASP A 288 5.33 6.94 7.74
C ASP A 288 6.17 8.21 7.54
N LEU A 289 6.18 8.71 6.31
CA LEU A 289 7.00 9.84 5.91
C LEU A 289 6.23 11.14 6.16
N LEU A 290 6.61 11.84 7.22
CA LEU A 290 6.05 13.14 7.55
C LEU A 290 6.99 14.27 7.08
N ASP A 291 6.56 15.54 7.16
CA ASP A 291 7.30 16.71 6.65
C ASP A 291 8.82 16.79 6.97
N THR A 292 9.20 16.45 8.20
CA THR A 292 10.55 16.65 8.78
C THR A 292 10.97 15.47 9.65
N VAL A 293 10.11 14.45 9.72
CA VAL A 293 10.32 13.27 10.56
C VAL A 293 9.87 12.05 9.79
N LEU A 294 10.75 11.07 9.70
CA LEU A 294 10.39 9.71 9.35
C LEU A 294 10.02 8.95 10.63
N VAL A 295 8.82 8.38 10.67
CA VAL A 295 8.43 7.43 11.72
C VAL A 295 8.61 6.02 11.16
N ILE A 296 9.22 5.14 11.96
CA ILE A 296 9.46 3.75 11.59
C ILE A 296 8.79 2.89 12.66
N PHE A 297 7.68 2.26 12.33
CA PHE A 297 7.03 1.28 13.19
C PHE A 297 7.65 -0.10 12.96
N THR A 298 7.88 -0.84 14.04
CA THR A 298 8.37 -2.23 13.99
C THR A 298 7.42 -3.11 14.77
N ILE A 299 6.88 -4.13 14.11
CA ILE A 299 5.88 -5.05 14.66
C ILE A 299 6.44 -6.47 14.60
N THR A 300 6.47 -7.14 15.75
CA THR A 300 6.76 -8.56 15.89
C THR A 300 5.49 -9.28 16.34
N ASN A 301 5.54 -10.60 16.45
CA ASN A 301 4.44 -11.41 16.94
C ASN A 301 3.99 -11.13 18.39
N ASN A 302 4.71 -10.27 19.12
CA ASN A 302 4.46 -9.98 20.52
C ASN A 302 4.65 -8.51 20.92
N ASP A 303 5.20 -7.66 20.05
CA ASP A 303 5.51 -6.27 20.39
C ASP A 303 5.28 -5.33 19.21
N ILE A 304 5.05 -4.05 19.54
CA ILE A 304 4.99 -2.93 18.60
C ILE A 304 5.81 -1.77 19.17
N LYS A 305 6.80 -1.35 18.39
CA LYS A 305 7.66 -0.22 18.73
C LYS A 305 7.66 0.79 17.60
N TYR A 306 8.20 1.97 17.89
CA TYR A 306 8.45 2.98 16.88
C TYR A 306 9.80 3.68 17.12
N SER A 307 10.41 4.11 16.04
CA SER A 307 11.55 5.03 16.01
C SER A 307 11.19 6.31 15.27
N LYS A 308 11.78 7.43 15.68
CA LYS A 308 11.62 8.72 15.02
C LYS A 308 12.98 9.21 14.53
N VAL A 309 13.09 9.43 13.24
CA VAL A 309 14.30 9.92 12.60
C VAL A 309 14.02 11.30 12.04
N LYS A 310 14.80 12.29 12.45
CA LYS A 310 14.70 13.63 11.87
C LYS A 310 15.27 13.57 10.45
N ILE A 311 14.47 14.00 9.48
CA ILE A 311 14.88 14.12 8.08
C ILE A 311 14.96 15.60 7.71
N ASN A 312 15.72 15.91 6.67
CA ASN A 312 15.89 17.25 6.13
C ASN A 312 15.49 17.27 4.65
N GLU A 313 15.55 18.44 4.04
CA GLU A 313 15.18 18.63 2.63
C GLU A 313 16.07 17.82 1.67
N THR A 314 17.30 17.46 2.07
CA THR A 314 18.20 16.64 1.24
C THR A 314 17.83 15.17 1.22
N PHE A 315 17.07 14.67 2.20
CA PHE A 315 16.74 13.25 2.29
C PHE A 315 16.02 12.73 1.04
N ILE A 316 15.10 13.51 0.47
CA ILE A 316 14.41 13.15 -0.77
C ILE A 316 15.39 13.12 -1.95
N ASN A 317 16.37 14.02 -1.98
CA ASN A 317 17.41 14.02 -3.01
C ASN A 317 18.35 12.81 -2.86
N ASP A 318 18.65 12.40 -1.63
CA ASP A 318 19.45 11.19 -1.37
C ASP A 318 18.74 9.93 -1.88
N ILE A 319 17.41 9.87 -1.75
CA ILE A 319 16.61 8.78 -2.31
C ILE A 319 16.61 8.82 -3.84
N ARG A 320 16.43 10.00 -4.44
CA ARG A 320 16.49 10.15 -5.91
C ARG A 320 17.84 9.74 -6.47
N GLU A 321 18.92 10.21 -5.84
CA GLU A 321 20.28 9.83 -6.22
C GLU A 321 20.48 8.31 -6.15
N PHE A 322 19.99 7.65 -5.09
CA PHE A 322 20.01 6.19 -5.02
C PHE A 322 19.22 5.53 -6.15
N ILE A 323 17.99 6.00 -6.41
CA ILE A 323 17.12 5.50 -7.48
C ILE A 323 17.83 5.63 -8.83
N ASP A 324 18.34 6.80 -9.18
CA ASP A 324 19.00 7.07 -10.46
C ASP A 324 20.17 6.10 -10.68
N ILE A 325 20.99 5.86 -9.64
CA ILE A 325 22.13 4.93 -9.74
C ILE A 325 21.68 3.48 -9.91
N THR A 326 20.57 3.04 -9.32
CA THR A 326 20.14 1.63 -9.41
C THR A 326 19.30 1.33 -10.64
N HIS A 327 18.59 2.31 -11.18
CA HIS A 327 17.64 2.15 -12.28
C HIS A 327 18.30 2.31 -13.66
N GLU A 328 19.52 2.87 -13.72
CA GLU A 328 20.27 3.02 -14.96
C GLU A 328 21.19 1.82 -15.24
N TYR A 329 21.28 1.44 -16.52
CA TYR A 329 22.23 0.45 -16.98
C TYR A 329 23.68 0.92 -16.69
N PRO A 330 24.50 0.13 -15.98
CA PRO A 330 25.80 0.60 -15.54
C PRO A 330 26.80 0.73 -16.70
N LEU A 331 27.44 1.90 -16.77
CA LEU A 331 28.52 2.13 -17.72
C LEU A 331 29.83 1.48 -17.25
N VAL A 332 30.57 0.90 -18.20
CA VAL A 332 31.90 0.28 -17.96
C VAL A 332 32.93 1.34 -17.54
N GLU A 333 32.80 2.56 -18.06
CA GLU A 333 33.72 3.66 -17.75
C GLU A 333 33.57 4.10 -16.27
N ASN A 334 34.71 4.21 -15.58
CA ASN A 334 34.79 4.57 -14.16
C ASN A 334 33.97 3.63 -13.24
N ALA A 335 33.83 2.36 -13.60
CA ALA A 335 33.00 1.38 -12.86
C ALA A 335 33.31 1.31 -11.36
N ASN A 336 34.58 1.43 -10.93
CA ASN A 336 34.93 1.44 -9.50
C ASN A 336 34.48 2.72 -8.78
N GLU A 337 34.60 3.89 -9.43
CA GLU A 337 34.14 5.15 -8.85
C GLU A 337 32.62 5.16 -8.72
N ARG A 338 31.91 4.69 -9.76
CA ARG A 338 30.46 4.48 -9.74
C ARG A 338 30.03 3.51 -8.64
N MET A 339 30.78 2.42 -8.44
CA MET A 339 30.52 1.48 -7.36
C MET A 339 30.68 2.13 -5.97
N HIS A 340 31.70 2.97 -5.78
CA HIS A 340 31.87 3.71 -4.53
C HIS A 340 30.78 4.77 -4.33
N PHE A 341 30.34 5.43 -5.40
CA PHE A 341 29.22 6.36 -5.38
C PHE A 341 27.92 5.66 -4.96
N PHE A 342 27.59 4.53 -5.59
CA PHE A 342 26.50 3.65 -5.18
C PHE A 342 26.62 3.26 -3.71
N ALA A 343 27.80 2.80 -3.27
CA ALA A 343 28.02 2.35 -1.90
C ALA A 343 27.77 3.47 -0.88
N ASN A 344 28.20 4.70 -1.18
CA ASN A 344 27.94 5.86 -0.33
C ASN A 344 26.45 6.19 -0.24
N SER A 345 25.76 6.25 -1.38
CA SER A 345 24.32 6.52 -1.44
C SER A 345 23.51 5.45 -0.70
N SER A 346 23.80 4.17 -0.99
CA SER A 346 23.21 2.99 -0.35
C SER A 346 23.41 2.99 1.17
N HIS A 347 24.64 3.22 1.64
CA HIS A 347 24.93 3.24 3.08
C HIS A 347 24.30 4.45 3.79
N LYS A 348 24.19 5.59 3.11
CA LYS A 348 23.51 6.79 3.63
C LYS A 348 22.04 6.48 3.92
N LEU A 349 21.35 5.83 2.98
CA LEU A 349 19.96 5.40 3.19
C LEU A 349 19.84 4.34 4.29
N TYR A 350 20.73 3.34 4.34
CA TYR A 350 20.77 2.35 5.44
C TYR A 350 20.84 3.01 6.83
N ASN A 351 21.65 4.05 6.99
CA ASN A 351 21.80 4.77 8.26
C ASN A 351 20.52 5.50 8.71
N VAL A 352 19.66 5.88 7.77
CA VAL A 352 18.38 6.55 8.06
C VAL A 352 17.25 5.55 8.23
N LEU A 353 17.18 4.53 7.37
CA LEU A 353 16.03 3.65 7.25
C LEU A 353 16.11 2.42 8.18
N LEU A 354 17.28 1.81 8.37
CA LEU A 354 17.41 0.53 9.08
C LEU A 354 18.25 0.61 10.36
N LYS A 355 19.32 1.41 10.36
CA LYS A 355 20.18 1.54 11.55
C LYS A 355 19.45 1.95 12.84
N PRO A 356 18.45 2.87 12.82
CA PRO A 356 17.72 3.25 14.03
C PRO A 356 16.93 2.10 14.67
N ILE A 357 16.61 1.06 13.89
CA ILE A 357 15.86 -0.12 14.31
C ILE A 357 16.71 -1.41 14.26
N TYR A 358 18.04 -1.28 14.21
CA TYR A 358 18.93 -2.43 14.10
C TYR A 358 18.78 -3.42 15.27
N ALA A 359 18.48 -2.90 16.47
CA ALA A 359 18.31 -3.73 17.66
C ALA A 359 17.12 -4.70 17.54
N GLU A 360 16.07 -4.28 16.84
CA GLU A 360 14.85 -5.03 16.57
C GLU A 360 15.04 -6.04 15.43
N ILE A 361 15.79 -5.69 14.38
CA ILE A 361 15.94 -6.54 13.18
C ILE A 361 17.09 -7.56 13.28
N LYS A 362 18.15 -7.32 14.06
CA LYS A 362 19.39 -8.12 14.03
C LYS A 362 19.25 -9.63 14.26
N ASN A 363 18.18 -10.06 14.93
CA ASN A 363 17.90 -11.46 15.24
C ASN A 363 16.78 -12.05 14.36
N LYS A 364 16.28 -11.28 13.39
CA LYS A 364 15.22 -11.66 12.46
C LYS A 364 15.84 -12.20 11.19
N LYS A 365 15.06 -13.00 10.46
CA LYS A 365 15.47 -13.55 9.16
C LYS A 365 14.63 -12.98 8.02
N GLU A 366 13.38 -12.65 8.30
CA GLU A 366 12.40 -12.20 7.32
C GLU A 366 11.93 -10.80 7.70
N ILE A 367 11.98 -9.88 6.74
CA ILE A 367 11.57 -8.48 6.89
C ILE A 367 10.44 -8.20 5.90
N ILE A 368 9.32 -7.70 6.43
CA ILE A 368 8.19 -7.22 5.63
C ILE A 368 8.23 -5.70 5.63
N ILE A 369 8.44 -5.09 4.47
CA ILE A 369 8.50 -3.64 4.30
C ILE A 369 7.15 -3.11 3.83
N ILE A 370 6.57 -2.17 4.58
CA ILE A 370 5.47 -1.33 4.10
C ILE A 370 6.06 0.08 3.86
N PRO A 371 6.43 0.40 2.61
CA PRO A 371 7.00 1.70 2.30
C PRO A 371 5.95 2.80 2.43
N ASP A 372 6.41 4.05 2.41
CA ASP A 372 5.55 5.21 2.23
C ASP A 372 6.21 6.19 1.26
N ASP A 373 5.37 6.86 0.47
CA ASP A 373 5.81 7.84 -0.52
C ASP A 373 6.91 7.26 -1.47
N ILE A 374 7.92 8.06 -1.81
CA ILE A 374 9.06 7.72 -2.67
C ILE A 374 9.88 6.50 -2.19
N LEU A 375 9.73 6.07 -0.93
CA LEU A 375 10.42 4.86 -0.43
C LEU A 375 9.95 3.59 -1.14
N GLY A 376 8.77 3.62 -1.80
CA GLY A 376 8.27 2.49 -2.58
C GLY A 376 9.10 2.13 -3.80
N PHE A 377 9.98 3.03 -4.26
CA PHE A 377 10.89 2.79 -5.39
C PHE A 377 12.26 2.24 -4.97
N ILE A 378 12.49 2.06 -3.66
CA ILE A 378 13.76 1.56 -3.14
C ILE A 378 13.73 0.03 -3.07
N SER A 379 14.71 -0.62 -3.69
CA SER A 379 15.02 -2.02 -3.39
C SER A 379 15.83 -2.12 -2.09
N PHE A 380 15.15 -2.31 -0.96
CA PHE A 380 15.75 -2.36 0.38
C PHE A 380 16.84 -3.45 0.49
N GLU A 381 16.71 -4.55 -0.23
CA GLU A 381 17.68 -5.65 -0.24
C GLU A 381 19.05 -5.25 -0.84
N SER A 382 19.09 -4.20 -1.65
CA SER A 382 20.31 -3.63 -2.24
C SER A 382 21.00 -2.57 -1.35
N LEU A 383 20.41 -2.24 -0.19
CA LEU A 383 21.08 -1.36 0.78
C LEU A 383 22.28 -2.06 1.42
N ILE A 384 23.35 -1.32 1.72
CA ILE A 384 24.58 -1.88 2.31
C ILE A 384 24.77 -1.43 3.76
N LYS A 385 25.13 -2.39 4.62
CA LYS A 385 25.32 -2.14 6.06
C LYS A 385 26.62 -1.39 6.36
N GLN A 386 27.65 -1.54 5.52
CA GLN A 386 28.98 -0.97 5.74
C GLN A 386 29.58 -0.48 4.43
N LEU A 387 30.35 0.62 4.49
CA LEU A 387 31.11 1.09 3.34
C LEU A 387 32.26 0.12 3.02
N PRO A 388 32.51 -0.20 1.74
CA PRO A 388 33.64 -1.01 1.35
C PRO A 388 34.96 -0.27 1.62
N PRO A 389 36.02 -0.96 2.06
CA PRO A 389 37.39 -0.41 2.00
C PRO A 389 37.73 0.07 0.59
N THR A 390 38.56 1.11 0.48
CA THR A 390 38.93 1.77 -0.79
C THR A 390 39.59 0.86 -1.84
N LYS A 391 40.03 -0.35 -1.45
CA LYS A 391 40.68 -1.31 -2.35
C LYS A 391 39.73 -2.38 -2.90
N ILE A 392 38.50 -2.49 -2.39
CA ILE A 392 37.53 -3.46 -2.89
C ILE A 392 37.04 -3.02 -4.28
N LYS A 393 36.96 -3.97 -5.20
CA LYS A 393 36.42 -3.79 -6.55
C LYS A 393 35.25 -4.75 -6.77
N GLY A 394 34.23 -4.27 -7.46
CA GLY A 394 33.07 -5.06 -7.87
C GLY A 394 31.91 -5.01 -6.88
N TYR A 395 30.70 -4.93 -7.44
CA TYR A 395 29.46 -4.84 -6.68
C TYR A 395 29.19 -6.10 -5.84
N ASN A 396 29.59 -7.29 -6.32
CA ASN A 396 29.42 -8.57 -5.62
C ASN A 396 30.19 -8.71 -4.30
N LYS A 397 31.03 -7.72 -3.93
CA LYS A 397 31.76 -7.69 -2.65
C LYS A 397 31.15 -6.75 -1.62
N LEU A 398 30.05 -6.06 -1.95
CA LEU A 398 29.38 -5.16 -1.04
C LEU A 398 28.54 -5.91 -0.01
N ASP A 399 28.42 -5.34 1.19
CA ASP A 399 27.72 -5.93 2.34
C ASP A 399 26.20 -5.65 2.27
N TYR A 400 25.57 -6.17 1.22
CA TYR A 400 24.14 -6.01 0.92
C TYR A 400 23.24 -6.65 1.98
N LEU A 401 22.07 -6.06 2.24
CA LEU A 401 21.06 -6.60 3.15
C LEU A 401 20.49 -7.95 2.69
N ILE A 402 20.43 -8.21 1.37
CA ILE A 402 20.00 -9.51 0.83
C ILE A 402 20.81 -10.68 1.42
N ASN A 403 22.06 -10.45 1.81
CA ASN A 403 22.92 -11.50 2.38
C ASN A 403 22.43 -12.00 3.75
N ASP A 404 21.75 -11.16 4.54
CA ASP A 404 21.29 -11.53 5.89
C ASP A 404 19.79 -11.77 5.98
N TYR A 405 19.00 -11.04 5.19
CA TYR A 405 17.55 -11.00 5.33
C TYR A 405 16.83 -11.43 4.05
N CYS A 406 15.69 -12.08 4.24
CA CYS A 406 14.67 -12.24 3.23
C CYS A 406 13.72 -11.03 3.31
N ILE A 407 13.62 -10.26 2.22
CA ILE A 407 12.86 -9.01 2.21
C ILE A 407 11.71 -9.12 1.24
N ARG A 408 10.51 -8.89 1.74
CA ARG A 408 9.27 -8.77 0.95
C ARG A 408 8.55 -7.49 1.30
N TYR A 409 7.58 -7.13 0.48
CA TYR A 409 6.85 -5.88 0.59
C TYR A 409 5.35 -6.12 0.77
N SER A 410 4.65 -5.13 1.33
CA SER A 410 3.19 -5.07 1.33
C SER A 410 2.74 -3.63 1.13
N TYR A 411 1.55 -3.45 0.55
CA TYR A 411 0.91 -2.14 0.39
C TYR A 411 0.45 -1.56 1.74
N SER A 412 -0.02 -2.42 2.64
CA SER A 412 -0.38 -2.07 4.02
C SER A 412 -0.45 -3.33 4.90
N ALA A 413 -0.43 -3.15 6.21
CA ALA A 413 -0.58 -4.24 7.18
C ALA A 413 -2.04 -4.75 7.18
N SER A 414 -3.00 -3.84 6.97
CA SER A 414 -4.41 -4.21 6.75
C SER A 414 -4.57 -5.24 5.64
N LEU A 415 -3.91 -5.04 4.49
CA LEU A 415 -4.02 -5.94 3.34
C LEU A 415 -3.35 -7.28 3.61
N LEU A 416 -2.19 -7.26 4.27
CA LEU A 416 -1.47 -8.47 4.66
C LEU A 416 -2.31 -9.38 5.59
N SER A 417 -3.08 -8.78 6.50
CA SER A 417 -3.94 -9.54 7.43
C SER A 417 -5.16 -10.21 6.75
N LYS A 418 -5.58 -9.73 5.58
CA LYS A 418 -6.85 -10.12 4.92
C LYS A 418 -6.70 -11.13 3.80
N THR A 419 -5.49 -11.62 3.52
CA THR A 419 -5.28 -12.52 2.39
C THR A 419 -5.92 -13.89 2.68
N ASN A 420 -6.99 -14.18 1.95
CA ASN A 420 -7.71 -15.46 2.05
C ASN A 420 -6.99 -16.54 1.23
N ARG A 421 -6.60 -17.60 1.93
CA ARG A 421 -5.64 -18.62 1.52
C ARG A 421 -6.26 -19.65 0.58
N LYS A 422 -5.54 -20.09 -0.45
CA LYS A 422 -5.81 -21.36 -1.16
C LYS A 422 -4.52 -22.09 -1.52
N THR A 423 -4.07 -23.00 -0.66
CA THR A 423 -3.01 -23.94 -1.03
C THR A 423 -3.56 -24.99 -1.99
N SER A 424 -3.01 -25.08 -3.20
CA SER A 424 -3.39 -26.12 -4.16
C SER A 424 -2.51 -27.37 -3.99
N LYS A 425 -3.10 -28.55 -4.22
CA LYS A 425 -2.34 -29.81 -4.29
C LYS A 425 -1.57 -29.94 -5.60
N LYS A 426 -1.99 -29.24 -6.65
CA LYS A 426 -1.37 -29.25 -7.98
C LYS A 426 -1.34 -27.82 -8.49
N ILE A 427 -0.14 -27.32 -8.76
CA ILE A 427 0.05 -26.01 -9.37
C ILE A 427 -0.14 -26.16 -10.88
N ASN A 428 -1.05 -25.37 -11.43
CA ASN A 428 -1.10 -25.12 -12.88
C ASN A 428 -0.60 -23.70 -13.15
N ILE A 429 0.31 -23.57 -14.12
CA ILE A 429 0.90 -22.29 -14.54
C ILE A 429 0.40 -21.92 -15.93
N LEU A 430 0.00 -20.67 -16.11
CA LEU A 430 -0.21 -20.05 -17.42
C LEU A 430 0.95 -19.07 -17.67
N ALA A 431 1.82 -19.37 -18.64
CA ALA A 431 2.95 -18.53 -19.00
C ALA A 431 2.73 -17.90 -20.39
N ILE A 432 3.02 -16.61 -20.50
CA ILE A 432 2.60 -15.81 -21.66
C ILE A 432 3.81 -15.03 -22.19
N ALA A 433 4.14 -15.23 -23.48
CA ALA A 433 5.26 -14.58 -24.17
C ALA A 433 4.89 -14.16 -25.60
N PRO A 434 4.32 -12.95 -25.79
CA PRO A 434 3.99 -12.39 -27.10
C PRO A 434 5.21 -12.15 -27.99
N THR A 435 4.99 -12.02 -29.30
CA THR A 435 6.01 -11.61 -30.27
C THR A 435 5.65 -10.30 -30.94
N TYR A 436 6.65 -9.46 -31.20
CA TYR A 436 6.50 -8.14 -31.81
C TYR A 436 7.30 -8.06 -33.11
N SER A 437 6.77 -7.36 -34.10
CA SER A 437 7.50 -7.09 -35.35
C SER A 437 8.41 -5.87 -35.18
N LYS A 438 9.60 -5.92 -35.79
CA LYS A 438 10.67 -4.89 -35.64
C LYS A 438 10.26 -3.47 -36.04
N ASP A 439 9.21 -3.31 -36.84
CA ASP A 439 8.76 -2.03 -37.38
C ASP A 439 7.51 -1.48 -36.67
N TYR A 440 7.09 -2.10 -35.55
CA TYR A 440 5.86 -1.69 -34.89
C TYR A 440 6.08 -0.48 -33.98
N ILE A 441 5.48 0.65 -34.38
CA ILE A 441 5.43 1.88 -33.59
C ILE A 441 3.99 2.06 -33.11
N LEU A 442 3.77 1.95 -31.80
CA LEU A 442 2.51 2.33 -31.17
C LEU A 442 2.38 3.86 -31.18
N THR A 443 1.61 4.41 -32.11
CA THR A 443 1.42 5.87 -32.27
C THR A 443 0.43 6.50 -31.27
N SER A 444 -0.19 5.68 -30.40
CA SER A 444 -1.24 6.09 -29.45
C SER A 444 -0.89 5.70 -28.00
N THR A 445 0.24 6.20 -27.49
CA THR A 445 0.65 6.04 -26.07
C THR A 445 0.09 7.13 -25.15
N GLY A 446 -0.66 8.09 -25.68
CA GLY A 446 -1.10 9.28 -24.92
C GLY A 446 0.02 10.28 -24.60
N GLN A 447 1.28 9.94 -24.88
CA GLN A 447 2.48 10.77 -24.61
C GLN A 447 3.08 11.43 -25.87
N GLY A 448 2.46 11.27 -27.04
CA GLY A 448 2.91 11.91 -28.29
C GLY A 448 4.21 11.35 -28.89
N LEU A 449 4.91 10.44 -28.20
CA LEU A 449 6.05 9.68 -28.68
C LEU A 449 5.62 8.23 -28.98
N GLY A 450 5.86 7.78 -30.20
CA GLY A 450 5.57 6.41 -30.60
C GLY A 450 6.49 5.44 -29.85
N LEU A 451 5.93 4.43 -29.17
CA LEU A 451 6.72 3.38 -28.54
C LEU A 451 7.10 2.35 -29.60
N SER A 452 8.39 2.18 -29.84
CA SER A 452 8.91 1.07 -30.66
C SER A 452 8.96 -0.17 -29.80
N LEU A 453 8.13 -1.17 -30.12
CA LEU A 453 8.16 -2.45 -29.46
C LEU A 453 9.21 -3.33 -30.14
N GLY A 454 10.45 -3.26 -29.67
CA GLY A 454 11.50 -4.18 -30.11
C GLY A 454 11.14 -5.64 -29.77
N PRO A 455 11.67 -6.63 -30.51
CA PRO A 455 11.49 -8.03 -30.15
C PRO A 455 12.12 -8.32 -28.78
N LEU A 456 11.43 -9.12 -27.96
CA LEU A 456 11.96 -9.68 -26.71
C LEU A 456 12.51 -11.06 -27.00
N ASP A 457 13.76 -11.12 -27.46
CA ASP A 457 14.37 -12.35 -28.00
C ASP A 457 14.44 -13.49 -26.96
N TYR A 458 14.45 -13.16 -25.66
CA TYR A 458 14.52 -14.13 -24.57
C TYR A 458 13.19 -14.40 -23.85
N ALA A 459 12.12 -13.65 -24.11
CA ALA A 459 10.82 -13.85 -23.45
C ALA A 459 10.23 -15.25 -23.70
N LYS A 460 10.41 -15.76 -24.93
CA LYS A 460 10.02 -17.12 -25.28
C LYS A 460 10.84 -18.17 -24.51
N GLN A 461 12.16 -17.98 -24.45
CA GLN A 461 13.05 -18.89 -23.73
C GLN A 461 12.71 -18.92 -22.23
N GLU A 462 12.36 -17.77 -21.65
CA GLU A 462 11.95 -17.66 -20.25
C GLU A 462 10.73 -18.54 -19.96
N VAL A 463 9.64 -18.42 -20.74
CA VAL A 463 8.42 -19.21 -20.51
C VAL A 463 8.62 -20.70 -20.80
N GLU A 464 9.44 -21.05 -21.81
CA GLU A 464 9.79 -22.44 -22.09
C GLU A 464 10.60 -23.07 -20.95
N ASN A 465 11.48 -22.31 -20.29
CA ASN A 465 12.26 -22.80 -19.16
C ASN A 465 11.38 -23.20 -17.96
N ILE A 466 10.21 -22.58 -17.78
CA ILE A 466 9.26 -22.91 -16.70
C ILE A 466 8.77 -24.36 -16.82
N GLN A 467 8.62 -24.88 -18.05
CA GLN A 467 8.15 -26.25 -18.30
C GLN A 467 9.10 -27.33 -17.75
N ASN A 468 10.38 -26.99 -17.56
CA ASN A 468 11.35 -27.90 -16.92
C ASN A 468 11.00 -28.17 -15.46
N TYR A 469 10.30 -27.23 -14.82
CA TYR A 469 9.98 -27.28 -13.40
C TYR A 469 8.52 -27.69 -13.16
N TYR A 470 7.57 -27.15 -13.92
CA TYR A 470 6.14 -27.35 -13.72
C TYR A 470 5.38 -27.65 -15.03
N PRO A 471 4.29 -28.44 -14.99
CA PRO A 471 3.33 -28.46 -16.08
C PRO A 471 2.77 -27.04 -16.30
N CYS A 472 3.02 -26.48 -17.48
CA CYS A 472 2.65 -25.12 -17.82
C CYS A 472 1.90 -25.09 -19.16
N GLU A 473 0.80 -24.35 -19.21
CA GLU A 473 0.18 -23.94 -20.45
C GLU A 473 0.89 -22.67 -20.94
N ILE A 474 1.44 -22.71 -22.15
CA ILE A 474 2.18 -21.60 -22.74
C ILE A 474 1.31 -20.94 -23.82
N LEU A 475 1.18 -19.63 -23.73
CA LEU A 475 0.68 -18.78 -24.81
C LEU A 475 1.87 -17.97 -25.34
N ASP A 476 2.47 -18.40 -26.46
CA ASP A 476 3.63 -17.73 -27.06
C ASP A 476 3.36 -17.25 -28.50
N GLY A 477 4.16 -16.28 -28.94
CA GLY A 477 4.07 -15.72 -30.28
C GLY A 477 2.67 -15.22 -30.62
N ASP A 478 2.19 -15.46 -31.83
CA ASP A 478 0.85 -15.05 -32.27
C ASP A 478 -0.30 -15.70 -31.46
N ASN A 479 -0.01 -16.74 -30.65
CA ASN A 479 -1.01 -17.34 -29.76
C ASN A 479 -1.15 -16.62 -28.42
N ALA A 480 -0.22 -15.74 -28.05
CA ALA A 480 -0.25 -14.94 -26.84
C ALA A 480 -1.23 -13.76 -26.96
N THR A 481 -2.52 -14.07 -27.05
CA THR A 481 -3.56 -13.06 -27.29
C THR A 481 -4.35 -12.72 -26.04
N GLU A 482 -4.85 -11.49 -25.98
CA GLU A 482 -5.62 -10.96 -24.85
C GLU A 482 -6.89 -11.80 -24.60
N SER A 483 -7.61 -12.15 -25.66
CA SER A 483 -8.84 -12.95 -25.59
C SER A 483 -8.61 -14.35 -25.01
N LYS A 484 -7.51 -15.02 -25.40
CA LYS A 484 -7.13 -16.32 -24.83
C LYS A 484 -6.74 -16.20 -23.36
N PHE A 485 -5.98 -15.18 -23.00
CA PHE A 485 -5.65 -14.91 -21.60
C PHE A 485 -6.90 -14.73 -20.74
N LYS A 486 -7.82 -13.83 -21.13
CA LYS A 486 -9.07 -13.58 -20.39
C LYS A 486 -9.91 -14.84 -20.22
N LEU A 487 -9.91 -15.74 -21.20
CA LEU A 487 -10.62 -17.01 -21.13
C LEU A 487 -10.02 -17.99 -20.10
N LEU A 488 -8.69 -18.08 -20.06
CA LEU A 488 -7.94 -19.09 -19.31
C LEU A 488 -7.58 -18.66 -17.89
N ALA A 489 -7.26 -17.38 -17.66
CA ALA A 489 -6.58 -16.89 -16.46
C ALA A 489 -7.26 -17.23 -15.12
N LYS A 490 -8.58 -17.44 -15.11
CA LYS A 490 -9.37 -17.78 -13.91
C LYS A 490 -9.14 -19.20 -13.37
N GLU A 491 -8.50 -20.08 -14.14
CA GLU A 491 -8.31 -21.50 -13.82
C GLU A 491 -6.88 -21.85 -13.34
N PHE A 492 -5.97 -20.87 -13.30
CA PHE A 492 -4.55 -21.09 -12.99
C PHE A 492 -4.14 -20.55 -11.63
N ASP A 493 -3.20 -21.25 -10.98
CA ASP A 493 -2.66 -20.89 -9.67
C ASP A 493 -1.52 -19.86 -9.77
N ILE A 494 -0.78 -19.90 -10.88
CA ILE A 494 0.30 -18.97 -11.20
C ILE A 494 0.09 -18.41 -12.61
N LEU A 495 0.16 -17.09 -12.73
CA LEU A 495 0.17 -16.38 -14.00
C LEU A 495 1.55 -15.78 -14.21
N HIS A 496 2.22 -16.07 -15.32
CA HIS A 496 3.53 -15.53 -15.64
C HIS A 496 3.49 -14.75 -16.95
N PHE A 497 3.95 -13.51 -16.92
CA PHE A 497 3.92 -12.58 -18.04
C PHE A 497 5.34 -12.16 -18.38
N SER A 498 5.83 -12.52 -19.56
CA SER A 498 7.10 -12.06 -20.13
C SER A 498 6.80 -11.29 -21.43
N MET A 499 6.61 -9.97 -21.30
CA MET A 499 6.05 -9.12 -22.37
C MET A 499 6.36 -7.64 -22.16
N HIS A 500 6.06 -6.78 -23.13
CA HIS A 500 6.14 -5.32 -22.94
C HIS A 500 4.99 -4.78 -22.09
N THR A 501 5.26 -3.70 -21.35
CA THR A 501 4.22 -2.89 -20.71
C THR A 501 4.31 -1.43 -21.15
N ILE A 502 3.19 -0.72 -21.02
CA ILE A 502 3.12 0.72 -21.28
C ILE A 502 2.59 1.37 -20.01
N ILE A 503 3.45 2.13 -19.33
CA ILE A 503 3.09 2.84 -18.10
C ILE A 503 2.58 4.23 -18.45
N ASN A 504 1.36 4.53 -18.02
CA ASN A 504 0.77 5.86 -18.14
C ASN A 504 0.73 6.54 -16.77
N ASN A 505 1.70 7.40 -16.50
CA ASN A 505 1.76 8.12 -15.22
C ASN A 505 0.64 9.16 -15.07
N ASP A 506 0.09 9.72 -16.15
CA ASP A 506 -1.00 10.70 -16.04
C ASP A 506 -2.33 10.02 -15.71
N GLU A 507 -2.59 8.88 -16.34
CA GLU A 507 -3.76 8.02 -16.12
C GLU A 507 -3.32 6.58 -15.80
N PRO A 508 -2.95 6.27 -14.54
CA PRO A 508 -2.39 4.96 -14.16
C PRO A 508 -3.24 3.76 -14.57
N LEU A 509 -4.57 3.88 -14.50
CA LEU A 509 -5.52 2.84 -14.91
C LEU A 509 -5.49 2.55 -16.42
N ALA A 510 -4.97 3.46 -17.23
CA ALA A 510 -4.79 3.30 -18.67
C ALA A 510 -3.41 2.70 -19.04
N SER A 511 -2.61 2.30 -18.05
CA SER A 511 -1.40 1.49 -18.29
C SER A 511 -1.76 0.11 -18.84
N LYS A 512 -0.93 -0.45 -19.70
CA LYS A 512 -1.27 -1.61 -20.55
C LYS A 512 -0.23 -2.73 -20.50
N LEU A 513 -0.69 -3.97 -20.57
CA LEU A 513 0.10 -5.13 -20.99
C LEU A 513 -0.06 -5.31 -22.51
N VAL A 514 1.05 -5.53 -23.21
CA VAL A 514 1.05 -5.63 -24.68
C VAL A 514 1.09 -7.11 -25.09
N PHE A 515 -0.07 -7.66 -25.43
CA PHE A 515 -0.21 -8.98 -26.03
C PHE A 515 0.14 -8.95 -27.52
N SER A 516 0.07 -10.12 -28.18
CA SER A 516 0.28 -10.19 -29.62
C SER A 516 -0.82 -9.41 -30.34
N LEU A 517 -0.38 -8.40 -31.08
CA LEU A 517 -1.24 -7.38 -31.67
C LEU A 517 -2.01 -7.98 -32.85
N ASN A 518 -3.30 -8.19 -32.64
CA ASN A 518 -4.23 -8.69 -33.64
C ASN A 518 -5.61 -8.04 -33.41
N ASN A 519 -6.56 -8.28 -34.30
CA ASN A 519 -7.92 -7.73 -34.18
C ASN A 519 -8.85 -8.64 -33.34
N ASP A 520 -8.32 -9.42 -32.39
CA ASP A 520 -9.10 -10.40 -31.63
C ASP A 520 -9.81 -9.86 -30.38
N SER A 521 -9.56 -8.59 -30.06
CA SER A 521 -10.01 -7.89 -28.86
C SER A 521 -10.30 -6.43 -29.19
N VAL A 522 -11.13 -5.78 -28.34
CA VAL A 522 -11.56 -4.38 -28.55
C VAL A 522 -10.37 -3.43 -28.58
N ASP A 523 -9.37 -3.69 -27.74
CA ASP A 523 -8.16 -2.89 -27.61
C ASP A 523 -6.97 -3.48 -28.40
N HIS A 524 -7.23 -4.41 -29.32
CA HIS A 524 -6.26 -4.95 -30.28
C HIS A 524 -4.99 -5.54 -29.62
N GLY A 525 -5.14 -6.27 -28.51
CA GLY A 525 -4.04 -6.86 -27.75
C GLY A 525 -3.44 -5.94 -26.68
N LEU A 526 -4.08 -4.80 -26.38
CA LEU A 526 -3.64 -3.87 -25.33
C LEU A 526 -4.52 -4.00 -24.09
N LEU A 527 -4.15 -4.89 -23.18
CA LEU A 527 -4.92 -5.10 -21.95
C LEU A 527 -4.68 -3.98 -20.95
N ASN A 528 -5.69 -3.14 -20.70
CA ASN A 528 -5.59 -2.02 -19.78
C ASN A 528 -5.73 -2.46 -18.31
N THR A 529 -5.13 -1.69 -17.40
CA THR A 529 -5.18 -1.95 -15.96
C THR A 529 -6.62 -1.91 -15.41
N TYR A 530 -7.48 -1.01 -15.90
CA TYR A 530 -8.91 -0.99 -15.52
C TYR A 530 -9.68 -2.25 -15.94
N GLU A 531 -9.22 -2.96 -16.97
CA GLU A 531 -9.84 -4.24 -17.38
C GLU A 531 -9.40 -5.34 -16.44
N ILE A 532 -8.12 -5.37 -16.06
CA ILE A 532 -7.57 -6.34 -15.10
C ILE A 532 -8.35 -6.29 -13.79
N TYR A 533 -8.70 -5.09 -13.30
CA TYR A 533 -9.47 -4.91 -12.06
C TYR A 533 -10.80 -5.68 -12.04
N ASN A 534 -11.40 -5.89 -13.21
CA ASN A 534 -12.69 -6.55 -13.36
C ASN A 534 -12.57 -8.04 -13.70
N LEU A 535 -11.34 -8.57 -13.80
CA LEU A 535 -11.12 -9.99 -14.00
C LEU A 535 -11.26 -10.74 -12.66
N PRO A 536 -12.01 -11.86 -12.61
CA PRO A 536 -12.14 -12.68 -11.40
C PRO A 536 -10.96 -13.66 -11.31
N LEU A 537 -9.74 -13.15 -11.12
CA LEU A 537 -8.54 -13.99 -11.01
C LEU A 537 -8.55 -14.75 -9.67
N LYS A 538 -8.06 -15.99 -9.71
CA LYS A 538 -7.94 -16.86 -8.53
C LYS A 538 -6.49 -17.28 -8.26
N ALA A 539 -5.55 -16.72 -8.99
CA ALA A 539 -4.14 -17.07 -8.90
C ALA A 539 -3.58 -16.69 -7.53
N ASN A 540 -2.73 -17.54 -6.98
CA ASN A 540 -1.99 -17.23 -5.75
C ASN A 540 -0.79 -16.33 -6.05
N LEU A 541 -0.21 -16.43 -7.25
CA LEU A 541 0.95 -15.66 -7.69
C LEU A 541 0.77 -15.13 -9.11
N ALA A 542 1.04 -13.84 -9.32
CA ALA A 542 1.33 -13.28 -10.63
C ALA A 542 2.82 -12.91 -10.70
N VAL A 543 3.53 -13.37 -11.71
CA VAL A 543 4.92 -13.00 -12.01
C VAL A 543 4.90 -12.07 -13.22
N LEU A 544 5.27 -10.82 -12.99
CA LEU A 544 5.30 -9.75 -13.98
C LEU A 544 6.75 -9.51 -14.38
N SER A 545 7.26 -10.42 -15.23
CA SER A 545 8.59 -10.38 -15.83
C SER A 545 8.60 -9.44 -17.04
N SER A 546 8.12 -8.22 -16.83
CA SER A 546 7.96 -7.22 -17.87
C SER A 546 8.49 -5.87 -17.40
N CYS A 547 8.96 -5.04 -18.33
CA CYS A 547 9.63 -3.78 -18.01
C CYS A 547 8.72 -2.90 -17.12
N GLU A 548 9.26 -2.44 -15.98
CA GLU A 548 8.69 -1.42 -15.09
C GLU A 548 7.26 -1.69 -14.55
N THR A 549 6.89 -2.95 -14.29
CA THR A 549 5.51 -3.27 -13.82
C THR A 549 5.17 -2.82 -12.41
N GLY A 550 6.20 -2.61 -11.59
CA GLY A 550 6.14 -2.02 -10.26
C GLY A 550 6.30 -0.50 -10.23
N GLY A 551 6.68 0.11 -11.35
CA GLY A 551 6.70 1.56 -11.50
C GLY A 551 5.29 2.15 -11.65
N GLY A 552 5.22 3.46 -11.84
CA GLY A 552 3.96 4.18 -11.95
C GLY A 552 3.92 5.47 -11.12
N LYS A 553 2.75 6.13 -11.14
CA LYS A 553 2.58 7.40 -10.43
C LYS A 553 2.44 7.18 -8.93
N LEU A 554 3.29 7.89 -8.18
CA LEU A 554 3.11 8.01 -6.75
C LEU A 554 1.84 8.80 -6.42
N SER A 555 0.93 8.19 -5.68
CA SER A 555 -0.30 8.81 -5.20
C SER A 555 -0.27 8.87 -3.67
N LYS A 556 -0.35 10.09 -3.12
CA LYS A 556 -0.33 10.31 -1.67
C LYS A 556 -1.42 9.49 -0.98
N GLY A 557 -1.00 8.72 0.01
CA GLY A 557 -1.87 7.83 0.79
C GLY A 557 -2.34 6.55 0.07
N GLU A 558 -2.02 6.38 -1.22
CA GLU A 558 -2.29 5.15 -1.95
C GLU A 558 -1.02 4.35 -2.27
N GLY A 559 0.14 5.01 -2.26
CA GLY A 559 1.41 4.44 -2.70
C GLY A 559 1.58 4.55 -4.21
N ILE A 560 2.39 3.68 -4.79
CA ILE A 560 2.62 3.62 -6.24
C ILE A 560 1.39 2.99 -6.89
N LEU A 561 0.75 3.72 -7.82
CA LEU A 561 -0.34 3.22 -8.64
C LEU A 561 0.25 2.47 -9.85
N SER A 562 0.76 1.27 -9.58
CA SER A 562 1.38 0.41 -10.59
C SER A 562 0.37 -0.47 -11.30
N LEU A 563 0.75 -0.98 -12.48
CA LEU A 563 -0.02 -2.00 -13.20
C LEU A 563 -0.16 -3.28 -12.37
N ALA A 564 0.91 -3.65 -11.64
CA ALA A 564 0.92 -4.79 -10.73
C ALA A 564 -0.23 -4.75 -9.71
N ARG A 565 -0.55 -3.56 -9.18
CA ARG A 565 -1.64 -3.40 -8.24
C ARG A 565 -2.98 -3.89 -8.77
N GLY A 566 -3.21 -3.84 -10.09
CA GLY A 566 -4.41 -4.38 -10.73
C GLY A 566 -4.60 -5.88 -10.56
N PHE A 567 -3.52 -6.64 -10.40
CA PHE A 567 -3.61 -8.06 -10.10
C PHE A 567 -4.05 -8.32 -8.65
N ILE A 568 -3.64 -7.49 -7.69
CA ILE A 568 -4.20 -7.60 -6.32
C ILE A 568 -5.70 -7.27 -6.33
N TYR A 569 -6.12 -6.23 -7.07
CA TYR A 569 -7.54 -5.89 -7.22
C TYR A 569 -8.36 -7.04 -7.79
N SER A 570 -7.81 -7.78 -8.75
CA SER A 570 -8.48 -8.88 -9.43
C SER A 570 -8.48 -10.21 -8.65
N GLY A 571 -7.87 -10.24 -7.46
CA GLY A 571 -7.91 -11.38 -6.54
C GLY A 571 -6.59 -12.14 -6.40
N VAL A 572 -5.49 -11.67 -7.00
CA VAL A 572 -4.18 -12.29 -6.83
C VAL A 572 -3.63 -12.01 -5.43
N SER A 573 -3.09 -13.04 -4.76
CA SER A 573 -2.61 -12.95 -3.36
C SER A 573 -1.18 -12.42 -3.22
N SER A 574 -0.32 -12.71 -4.20
CA SER A 574 1.09 -12.33 -4.21
C SER A 574 1.54 -11.97 -5.61
N ILE A 575 2.46 -11.02 -5.72
CA ILE A 575 3.01 -10.58 -7.00
C ILE A 575 4.52 -10.55 -6.90
N VAL A 576 5.19 -11.11 -7.89
CA VAL A 576 6.60 -10.82 -8.18
C VAL A 576 6.63 -9.86 -9.37
N MET A 577 7.22 -8.69 -9.19
CA MET A 577 7.27 -7.63 -10.21
C MET A 577 8.62 -6.94 -10.22
N THR A 578 8.91 -6.18 -11.27
CA THR A 578 10.12 -5.37 -11.38
C THR A 578 9.85 -3.91 -10.97
N LEU A 579 10.72 -3.32 -10.15
CA LEU A 579 10.64 -1.89 -9.80
C LEU A 579 11.06 -0.98 -10.97
N TRP A 580 11.91 -1.47 -11.87
CA TRP A 580 12.43 -0.78 -13.05
C TRP A 580 12.66 -1.76 -14.20
N GLU A 581 13.05 -1.26 -15.36
CA GLU A 581 13.41 -2.09 -16.52
C GLU A 581 14.63 -2.99 -16.21
N ILE A 582 14.53 -4.28 -16.53
CA ILE A 582 15.60 -5.25 -16.27
C ILE A 582 16.11 -5.80 -17.60
N ASP A 583 17.41 -6.11 -17.64
CA ASP A 583 18.05 -6.81 -18.74
C ASP A 583 17.47 -8.23 -18.94
N ASP A 584 17.11 -8.56 -20.18
CA ASP A 584 16.47 -9.82 -20.57
C ASP A 584 17.23 -11.07 -20.11
N VAL A 585 18.56 -11.09 -20.24
CA VAL A 585 19.39 -12.25 -19.90
C VAL A 585 19.39 -12.47 -18.39
N SER A 586 19.59 -11.39 -17.64
CA SER A 586 19.58 -11.42 -16.18
C SER A 586 18.20 -11.82 -15.64
N SER A 587 17.13 -11.37 -16.29
CA SER A 587 15.76 -11.77 -15.98
C SER A 587 15.54 -13.27 -16.14
N ALA A 588 15.92 -13.84 -17.30
CA ALA A 588 15.74 -15.26 -17.59
C ALA A 588 16.50 -16.17 -16.60
N ASP A 589 17.73 -15.80 -16.22
CA ASP A 589 18.53 -16.54 -15.24
C ASP A 589 17.89 -16.53 -13.86
N ILE A 590 17.47 -15.35 -13.38
CA ILE A 590 16.85 -15.20 -12.05
C ILE A 590 15.49 -15.91 -12.02
N MET A 591 14.67 -15.82 -13.07
CA MET A 591 13.36 -16.46 -13.11
C MET A 591 13.47 -17.99 -13.23
N SER A 592 14.43 -18.52 -13.99
CA SER A 592 14.70 -19.96 -14.04
C SER A 592 15.06 -20.51 -12.65
N GLY A 593 16.00 -19.86 -11.95
CA GLY A 593 16.38 -20.25 -10.58
C GLY A 593 15.25 -20.07 -9.56
N PHE A 594 14.38 -19.08 -9.76
CA PHE A 594 13.20 -18.86 -8.93
C PHE A 594 12.21 -20.03 -9.02
N TYR A 595 11.85 -20.47 -10.23
CA TYR A 595 10.94 -21.60 -10.42
C TYR A 595 11.54 -22.95 -9.98
N GLU A 596 12.85 -23.14 -10.18
CA GLU A 596 13.56 -24.30 -9.63
C GLU A 596 13.35 -24.41 -8.12
N ARG A 597 13.56 -23.29 -7.41
CA ARG A 597 13.46 -23.23 -5.94
C ARG A 597 12.02 -23.34 -5.46
N LEU A 598 11.08 -22.67 -6.12
CA LEU A 598 9.66 -22.84 -5.82
C LEU A 598 9.24 -24.32 -5.91
N LYS A 599 9.76 -25.07 -6.88
CA LYS A 599 9.48 -26.51 -7.03
C LYS A 599 9.97 -27.34 -5.84
N THR A 600 11.04 -26.91 -5.18
CA THR A 600 11.56 -27.56 -3.98
C THR A 600 10.79 -27.22 -2.70
N GLY A 601 9.78 -26.35 -2.79
CA GLY A 601 8.92 -25.96 -1.67
C GLY A 601 9.43 -24.77 -0.86
N GLU A 602 10.42 -24.02 -1.38
CA GLU A 602 10.79 -22.70 -0.82
C GLU A 602 9.58 -21.73 -0.89
N LYS A 603 9.50 -20.81 0.06
CA LYS A 603 8.54 -19.69 -0.01
C LYS A 603 8.87 -18.79 -1.21
N ILE A 604 7.93 -17.94 -1.61
CA ILE A 604 8.11 -17.03 -2.76
C ILE A 604 9.31 -16.11 -2.54
N ASP A 605 9.45 -15.52 -1.35
CA ASP A 605 10.53 -14.57 -1.06
C ASP A 605 11.89 -15.28 -0.97
N GLU A 606 11.92 -16.45 -0.32
CA GLU A 606 13.09 -17.30 -0.20
C GLU A 606 13.59 -17.76 -1.57
N ALA A 607 12.68 -18.27 -2.42
CA ALA A 607 13.00 -18.69 -3.77
C ALA A 607 13.56 -17.53 -4.60
N LEU A 608 12.95 -16.34 -4.50
CA LEU A 608 13.38 -15.15 -5.25
C LEU A 608 14.75 -14.67 -4.74
N ARG A 609 14.92 -14.56 -3.43
CA ARG A 609 16.18 -14.18 -2.78
C ARG A 609 17.31 -15.13 -3.16
N ASN A 610 17.09 -16.42 -3.01
CA ASN A 610 18.14 -17.41 -3.22
C ASN A 610 18.50 -17.54 -4.72
N SER A 611 17.57 -17.25 -5.62
CA SER A 611 17.87 -17.11 -7.05
C SER A 611 18.76 -15.89 -7.33
N LYS A 612 18.42 -14.72 -6.76
CA LYS A 612 19.24 -13.50 -6.87
C LYS A 612 20.63 -13.66 -6.26
N LEU A 613 20.74 -14.30 -5.10
CA LEU A 613 22.03 -14.60 -4.49
C LEU A 613 22.87 -15.52 -5.38
N ASN A 614 22.25 -16.54 -5.98
CA ASN A 614 22.95 -17.40 -6.92
C ASN A 614 23.50 -16.58 -8.10
N TYR A 615 22.65 -15.76 -8.75
CA TYR A 615 23.07 -14.84 -9.81
C TYR A 615 24.23 -13.93 -9.37
N LEU A 616 24.10 -13.26 -8.23
CA LEU A 616 25.12 -12.34 -7.69
C LEU A 616 26.48 -13.03 -7.43
N HIS A 617 26.46 -14.32 -7.09
CA HIS A 617 27.67 -15.11 -6.83
C HIS A 617 28.31 -15.68 -8.10
N THR A 618 27.54 -15.92 -9.16
CA THR A 618 28.03 -16.54 -10.41
C THR A 618 28.35 -15.52 -11.51
N THR A 619 27.78 -14.32 -11.43
CA THR A 619 27.96 -13.27 -12.43
C THR A 619 29.29 -12.51 -12.29
N ASP A 620 29.66 -11.74 -13.31
CA ASP A 620 30.87 -10.91 -13.26
C ASP A 620 30.68 -9.61 -12.46
N GLN A 621 31.77 -8.86 -12.30
CA GLN A 621 31.78 -7.68 -11.43
C GLN A 621 30.84 -6.56 -11.88
N LEU A 622 30.58 -6.41 -13.19
CA LEU A 622 29.70 -5.38 -13.73
C LEU A 622 28.24 -5.80 -13.61
N HIS A 623 27.94 -7.04 -13.99
CA HIS A 623 26.58 -7.60 -13.90
C HIS A 623 26.12 -7.84 -12.45
N ALA A 624 27.02 -7.80 -11.47
CA ALA A 624 26.69 -7.74 -10.06
C ALA A 624 26.06 -6.39 -9.62
N HIS A 625 26.00 -5.39 -10.50
CA HIS A 625 25.32 -4.11 -10.24
C HIS A 625 23.83 -4.34 -9.90
N PRO A 626 23.26 -3.62 -8.90
CA PRO A 626 21.86 -3.78 -8.48
C PRO A 626 20.81 -3.69 -9.59
N TYR A 627 21.09 -2.94 -10.66
CA TYR A 627 20.25 -2.86 -11.86
C TYR A 627 19.81 -4.25 -12.36
N PHE A 628 20.72 -5.24 -12.38
CA PHE A 628 20.48 -6.54 -12.98
C PHE A 628 19.74 -7.54 -12.10
N TRP A 629 19.77 -7.39 -10.77
CA TRP A 629 19.25 -8.41 -9.85
C TRP A 629 18.26 -7.91 -8.80
N SER A 630 18.33 -6.62 -8.44
CA SER A 630 17.54 -6.07 -7.33
C SER A 630 16.21 -5.43 -7.76
N ALA A 631 15.93 -5.44 -9.08
CA ALA A 631 14.68 -4.92 -9.64
C ALA A 631 13.47 -5.74 -9.20
N TYR A 632 13.61 -7.07 -9.15
CA TYR A 632 12.52 -7.95 -8.74
C TYR A 632 12.17 -7.76 -7.27
N VAL A 633 10.90 -7.59 -6.94
CA VAL A 633 10.41 -7.58 -5.57
C VAL A 633 9.13 -8.41 -5.48
N GLN A 634 8.90 -8.99 -4.31
CA GLN A 634 7.62 -9.61 -3.99
C GLN A 634 6.75 -8.64 -3.19
N ILE A 635 5.51 -8.48 -3.61
CA ILE A 635 4.46 -7.81 -2.85
C ILE A 635 3.35 -8.80 -2.47
N GLY A 636 2.96 -8.82 -1.20
CA GLY A 636 1.80 -9.55 -0.72
C GLY A 636 2.16 -10.80 0.09
N ASP A 637 1.34 -11.84 -0.04
CA ASP A 637 1.47 -13.07 0.74
C ASP A 637 2.73 -13.87 0.36
N ASN A 638 3.20 -14.71 1.28
CA ASN A 638 4.49 -15.40 1.20
C ASN A 638 4.41 -16.91 1.52
N LEU A 639 3.26 -17.52 1.29
CA LEU A 639 3.11 -18.95 1.51
C LEU A 639 3.80 -19.76 0.39
N PRO A 640 4.38 -20.93 0.71
CA PRO A 640 4.76 -21.89 -0.31
C PRO A 640 3.55 -22.25 -1.16
N ILE A 641 3.69 -22.19 -2.48
CA ILE A 641 2.57 -22.46 -3.39
C ILE A 641 2.26 -23.97 -3.44
N VAL A 642 3.27 -24.82 -3.20
CA VAL A 642 3.11 -26.28 -3.08
C VAL A 642 3.00 -26.68 -1.60
N ALA A 643 1.98 -27.47 -1.26
CA ALA A 643 1.98 -28.15 0.04
C ALA A 643 3.10 -29.19 0.09
N ASN A 644 4.11 -28.97 0.95
CA ASN A 644 5.14 -29.97 1.24
C ASN A 644 4.51 -31.23 1.83
N SER A 645 4.10 -32.14 0.97
CA SER A 645 3.82 -33.51 1.35
C SER A 645 5.15 -34.25 1.42
N PHE A 646 5.83 -34.17 2.57
CA PHE A 646 6.75 -35.26 2.89
C PHE A 646 5.92 -36.54 2.82
N PRO A 647 6.24 -37.50 1.95
CA PRO A 647 5.48 -38.73 1.90
C PRO A 647 5.56 -39.31 3.30
N VAL A 648 4.42 -39.55 3.95
CA VAL A 648 4.37 -40.21 5.27
C VAL A 648 5.24 -41.47 5.27
N LEU A 649 5.34 -42.11 4.10
CA LEU A 649 6.25 -43.22 3.81
C LEU A 649 7.74 -42.90 4.06
N THR A 650 8.25 -41.72 3.73
CA THR A 650 9.66 -41.34 3.99
C THR A 650 9.94 -41.15 5.48
N ILE A 651 8.99 -40.57 6.23
CA ILE A 651 9.08 -40.45 7.69
C ILE A 651 8.97 -41.84 8.34
N LEU A 652 8.11 -42.71 7.82
CA LEU A 652 7.99 -44.12 8.25
C LEU A 652 9.25 -44.94 7.94
N ILE A 653 9.88 -44.73 6.77
CA ILE A 653 11.14 -45.37 6.40
C ILE A 653 12.28 -44.87 7.29
N ALA A 654 12.39 -43.55 7.49
CA ALA A 654 13.42 -42.97 8.35
C ALA A 654 13.28 -43.41 9.81
N SER A 655 12.05 -43.42 10.35
CA SER A 655 11.77 -43.94 11.70
C SER A 655 12.02 -45.44 11.80
N GLY A 656 11.67 -46.22 10.77
CA GLY A 656 11.99 -47.64 10.68
C GLY A 656 13.50 -47.91 10.71
N ILE A 657 14.30 -47.13 9.97
CA ILE A 657 15.76 -47.24 9.96
C ILE A 657 16.36 -46.91 11.33
N ILE A 658 15.83 -45.88 12.02
CA ILE A 658 16.27 -45.52 13.38
C ILE A 658 15.96 -46.65 14.37
N VAL A 659 14.77 -47.24 14.31
CA VAL A 659 14.39 -48.37 15.18
C VAL A 659 15.30 -49.58 14.94
N VAL A 660 15.60 -49.91 13.68
CA VAL A 660 16.53 -50.99 13.34
C VAL A 660 17.94 -50.69 13.88
N MET A 661 18.44 -49.46 13.73
CA MET A 661 19.73 -49.07 14.31
C MET A 661 19.75 -49.22 15.83
N ILE A 662 18.68 -48.81 16.53
CA ILE A 662 18.56 -48.97 17.98
C ILE A 662 18.57 -50.46 18.37
N ILE A 663 17.82 -51.30 17.66
CA ILE A 663 17.79 -52.76 17.90
C ILE A 663 19.19 -53.37 17.69
N VAL A 664 19.88 -53.00 16.62
CA VAL A 664 21.26 -53.46 16.33
C VAL A 664 22.22 -53.01 17.43
N ILE A 665 22.13 -51.76 17.90
CA ILE A 665 22.96 -51.25 19.01
C ILE A 665 22.67 -52.01 20.30
N ILE A 666 21.40 -52.28 20.62
CA ILE A 666 21.01 -53.07 21.80
C ILE A 666 21.53 -54.51 21.68
N PHE A 667 21.42 -55.14 20.51
CA PHE A 667 21.91 -56.49 20.26
C PHE A 667 23.44 -56.58 20.38
N LEU A 668 24.16 -55.63 19.79
CA LEU A 668 25.62 -55.55 19.91
C LEU A 668 26.08 -55.27 21.34
N ARG A 669 25.32 -54.47 22.11
CA ARG A 669 25.59 -54.24 23.55
C ARG A 669 25.33 -55.48 24.41
N ARG A 670 24.26 -56.24 24.14
CA ARG A 670 23.98 -57.52 24.81
C ARG A 670 25.04 -58.57 24.52
N LYS A 671 25.49 -58.67 23.27
CA LYS A 671 26.57 -59.60 22.88
C LYS A 671 27.93 -59.26 23.52
N LYS A 672 28.20 -57.98 23.82
CA LYS A 672 29.41 -57.53 24.53
C LYS A 672 29.36 -57.69 26.05
N THR A 673 28.17 -57.80 26.65
CA THR A 673 28.01 -57.83 28.12
C THR A 673 27.84 -59.23 28.71
N GLY A 674 27.68 -60.27 27.88
CA GLY A 674 27.68 -61.67 28.35
C GLY A 674 26.54 -62.01 29.32
N ILE A 675 25.46 -61.22 29.33
CA ILE A 675 24.25 -61.51 30.11
C ILE A 675 23.26 -62.16 29.14
N ASN A 676 23.18 -63.49 29.21
CA ASN A 676 22.10 -64.28 28.59
C ASN A 676 20.76 -63.98 29.26
#